data_AF-A0A817VMX1-F1
#
_entry.id   AF-A0A817VMX1-F1
#
_cell.length_a   1.000
_cell.length_b   1.000
_cell.length_c   1.000
_cell.angle_alpha   90.00
_cell.angle_beta   90.00
_cell.angle_gamma   90.00
#
_symmetry.space_group_name_H-M   'P 1'
#
loop_
_entity.id
_entity.type
_entity.pdbx_description
1 polymer ?
#
loop_
_entity_poly.entity_id
_entity_poly.type
_entity_poly.pdbx_seq_one_letter_code
_entity_poly.pdbx_strand_id
1 'polypeptide(L)'
;MRPEIARLMKHFYDDLEDHTSVKTERPSIRGIDSNIYFINHSNIETTVVDGSSKRNEFEANYVIALAQYLRKQDYPADKITILVMYLGQRQLIAKQIKNIKLLHGVHVMVTDNYQGEENDIIILSLVRSNPDKRIGFLKIHNRICVALSRARCGLFVIGNMNLLAEVEDMWKKITKSLVTTNEIGTGLCLSCRQHSKDKFLADKPESFSKHPEGGCNKPCDARLKCGHQCELMCHNYDYEHKEIVCRKKCNEMLPCGHPCTKRCHVSTPNQHDPCRVLVEKTISTCGHKIRFQCARTPTSDDCKHPIMKKLSCDHFVNVPCRIISSPSELKRFPCPNPCNTMLACKHKCTGTCGSCHTGRLHISCQQKCERSLICSHVCKASCAANCPPCLRNCEARCIHSRCKKQCGQLCTPCKEPCAYKCKHLQCTRLCSEPCNRGPCNKPCDKKLKCGHDCIGICGEPCPRQCRICNKHAVQDIFFGTEDEPDARFVFLPDCKHIIEVTALDKFVENSFNNPNENVAIRFPECPRCKQNIRRCTRYMPIINQVHNLIAQVKKKILGNQSEKDINERRIRLINDFEQTGSNLKEIDLGQKKNFFDKLYDPNNLFTDDILILMNNILLFLKAIDKLLIDARKQLPINIFEDLISLPLNNIVKYLFAHPQYRNFAEQQINDIEAELIRIRRLIYIETLVLSIKQQSSTRDLKSDEQESIDLMQYLTKKTGRFTEFDQQKFDSLVKKLEHLNNLPGLGITERERVAIIAALNLSKGHWYVCPKGHPYVITECGGANQESVCPECGEKIGGQNHQLLSTNHHFGLMDDSQYAAWSEEANLNIVLPNV
;
A
#
# COMPACT_ATOMS: atom_id res chain seq x y z
N MET A 1 9.76 3.17 -67.09
CA MET A 1 8.66 2.31 -66.59
C MET A 1 8.32 1.26 -67.63
N ARG A 2 7.59 0.20 -67.26
CA ARG A 2 7.10 -0.80 -68.21
C ARG A 2 6.17 -0.17 -69.28
N PRO A 3 6.15 -0.70 -70.53
CA PRO A 3 5.31 -0.15 -71.61
C PRO A 3 3.82 -0.06 -71.27
N GLU A 4 3.29 -1.03 -70.49
CA GLU A 4 1.88 -1.02 -70.09
C GLU A 4 1.54 0.19 -69.19
N ILE A 5 2.50 0.62 -68.37
CA ILE A 5 2.38 1.80 -67.50
C ILE A 5 2.65 3.08 -68.31
N ALA A 6 3.68 3.08 -69.16
CA ALA A 6 4.02 4.21 -70.02
C ALA A 6 2.88 4.62 -70.96
N ARG A 7 2.03 3.66 -71.39
CA ARG A 7 0.83 3.93 -72.18
C ARG A 7 -0.11 4.94 -71.52
N LEU A 8 -0.26 4.93 -70.19
CA LEU A 8 -1.08 5.93 -69.51
C LEU A 8 -0.48 7.34 -69.60
N MET A 9 0.85 7.43 -69.67
CA MET A 9 1.57 8.69 -69.74
C MET A 9 1.46 9.35 -71.12
N LYS A 10 1.15 8.59 -72.18
CA LYS A 10 0.90 9.11 -73.54
C LYS A 10 -0.33 10.03 -73.63
N HIS A 11 -1.17 10.07 -72.61
CA HIS A 11 -2.24 11.07 -72.50
C HIS A 11 -1.76 12.45 -72.04
N PHE A 12 -0.53 12.53 -71.52
CA PHE A 12 0.11 13.75 -71.02
C PHE A 12 1.25 14.25 -71.92
N TYR A 13 1.81 13.36 -72.75
CA TYR A 13 2.96 13.64 -73.61
C TYR A 13 2.74 13.00 -74.99
N ASP A 14 2.81 13.80 -76.05
CA ASP A 14 2.54 13.35 -77.41
C ASP A 14 3.67 12.47 -78.00
N ASP A 15 4.94 12.75 -77.64
CA ASP A 15 6.14 12.12 -78.22
C ASP A 15 6.85 11.11 -77.28
N LEU A 16 6.10 10.41 -76.41
CA LEU A 16 6.71 9.48 -75.44
C LEU A 16 7.02 8.10 -76.05
N GLU A 17 8.31 7.74 -76.07
CA GLU A 17 8.83 6.47 -76.57
C GLU A 17 9.39 5.52 -75.49
N ASP A 18 9.30 4.22 -75.72
CA ASP A 18 9.81 3.18 -74.81
C ASP A 18 11.19 2.67 -75.26
N HIS A 19 12.21 2.86 -74.42
CA HIS A 19 13.54 2.30 -74.65
C HIS A 19 13.54 0.75 -74.59
N THR A 20 14.40 0.08 -75.37
CA THR A 20 14.42 -1.40 -75.45
C THR A 20 14.66 -2.09 -74.12
N SER A 21 15.50 -1.51 -73.26
CA SER A 21 15.81 -2.04 -71.91
C SER A 21 14.57 -2.19 -71.02
N VAL A 22 13.53 -1.35 -71.16
CA VAL A 22 12.33 -1.49 -70.34
C VAL A 22 11.45 -2.68 -70.73
N LYS A 23 11.67 -3.25 -71.92
CA LYS A 23 10.97 -4.44 -72.42
C LYS A 23 11.64 -5.74 -71.97
N THR A 24 12.95 -5.72 -71.75
CA THR A 24 13.75 -6.91 -71.43
C THR A 24 14.12 -7.02 -69.95
N GLU A 25 14.31 -5.91 -69.24
CA GLU A 25 14.88 -5.90 -67.87
C GLU A 25 13.83 -5.78 -66.75
N ARG A 26 12.53 -5.70 -67.08
CA ARG A 26 11.44 -5.45 -66.12
C ARG A 26 10.55 -6.68 -65.93
N PRO A 27 10.71 -7.46 -64.84
CA PRO A 27 9.91 -8.66 -64.64
C PRO A 27 8.44 -8.34 -64.34
N SER A 28 7.56 -9.31 -64.62
CA SER A 28 6.16 -9.23 -64.21
C SER A 28 5.98 -9.34 -62.70
N ILE A 29 4.92 -8.71 -62.20
CA ILE A 29 4.59 -8.72 -60.78
C ILE A 29 4.18 -10.14 -60.37
N ARG A 30 4.86 -10.62 -59.34
CA ARG A 30 4.69 -11.95 -58.79
C ARG A 30 3.40 -11.98 -57.97
N GLY A 31 2.60 -13.03 -58.17
CA GLY A 31 1.36 -13.25 -57.41
C GLY A 31 0.15 -12.45 -57.90
N ILE A 32 0.32 -11.63 -58.94
CA ILE A 32 -0.74 -10.82 -59.54
C ILE A 32 -0.71 -11.08 -61.04
N ASP A 33 -1.87 -11.27 -61.65
CA ASP A 33 -1.96 -11.60 -63.09
C ASP A 33 -1.65 -10.41 -64.00
N SER A 34 -1.69 -9.18 -63.46
CA SER A 34 -1.46 -7.93 -64.17
C SER A 34 -0.35 -7.10 -63.52
N ASN A 35 0.31 -6.28 -64.35
CA ASN A 35 1.33 -5.33 -63.91
C ASN A 35 0.75 -3.92 -63.68
N ILE A 36 -0.43 -3.68 -64.22
CA ILE A 36 -1.20 -2.45 -64.02
C ILE A 36 -2.65 -2.84 -63.75
N TYR A 37 -3.25 -2.24 -62.73
CA TYR A 37 -4.67 -2.46 -62.46
C TYR A 37 -5.30 -1.36 -61.61
N PHE A 38 -6.51 -0.96 -61.97
CA PHE A 38 -7.31 0.05 -61.27
C PHE A 38 -8.50 -0.61 -60.58
N ILE A 39 -8.52 -0.53 -59.24
CA ILE A 39 -9.59 -1.03 -58.40
C ILE A 39 -10.61 0.11 -58.22
N ASN A 40 -11.74 -0.02 -58.90
CA ASN A 40 -12.85 0.90 -58.85
C ASN A 40 -13.80 0.56 -57.70
N HIS A 41 -14.16 1.55 -56.87
CA HIS A 41 -15.13 1.39 -55.79
C HIS A 41 -15.97 2.65 -55.57
N SER A 42 -17.03 2.54 -54.76
CA SER A 42 -17.89 3.66 -54.38
C SER A 42 -17.94 3.95 -52.88
N ASN A 43 -17.04 3.34 -52.09
CA ASN A 43 -16.91 3.61 -50.64
C ASN A 43 -16.60 5.09 -50.36
N ILE A 44 -17.36 5.70 -49.44
CA ILE A 44 -17.36 7.16 -49.20
C ILE A 44 -16.15 7.60 -48.34
N GLU A 45 -15.58 8.76 -48.67
CA GLU A 45 -14.49 9.40 -47.92
C GLU A 45 -14.96 9.98 -46.57
N THR A 46 -14.04 10.10 -45.61
CA THR A 46 -14.28 10.76 -44.31
C THR A 46 -13.38 11.99 -44.16
N THR A 47 -13.85 12.97 -43.38
CA THR A 47 -13.08 14.19 -43.06
C THR A 47 -12.43 14.06 -41.68
N VAL A 48 -11.19 14.55 -41.53
CA VAL A 48 -10.48 14.60 -40.23
C VAL A 48 -10.98 15.79 -39.39
N VAL A 49 -10.84 15.73 -38.06
CA VAL A 49 -11.35 16.72 -37.08
C VAL A 49 -10.94 18.17 -37.39
N ASP A 50 -9.76 18.38 -38.00
CA ASP A 50 -9.26 19.71 -38.39
C ASP A 50 -9.83 20.23 -39.73
N GLY A 51 -10.80 19.52 -40.34
CA GLY A 51 -11.59 19.96 -41.51
C GLY A 51 -10.88 20.01 -42.87
N SER A 52 -9.54 20.06 -42.90
CA SER A 52 -8.75 20.37 -44.11
C SER A 52 -8.25 19.18 -44.93
N SER A 53 -8.27 17.95 -44.39
CA SER A 53 -7.78 16.75 -45.08
C SER A 53 -8.82 15.63 -45.17
N LYS A 54 -8.70 14.81 -46.21
CA LYS A 54 -9.60 13.68 -46.53
C LYS A 54 -8.88 12.34 -46.36
N ARG A 55 -9.63 11.32 -46.00
CA ARG A 55 -9.17 9.92 -45.89
C ARG A 55 -10.27 8.95 -46.32
N ASN A 56 -9.88 7.74 -46.71
CA ASN A 56 -10.80 6.68 -47.09
C ASN A 56 -10.33 5.38 -46.43
N GLU A 57 -11.13 4.87 -45.49
CA GLU A 57 -10.78 3.68 -44.70
C GLU A 57 -10.72 2.42 -45.56
N PHE A 58 -11.63 2.29 -46.54
CA PHE A 58 -11.62 1.15 -47.47
C PHE A 58 -10.31 1.12 -48.26
N GLU A 59 -9.93 2.24 -48.87
CA GLU A 59 -8.69 2.32 -49.64
C GLU A 59 -7.46 2.06 -48.75
N ALA A 60 -7.43 2.62 -47.53
CA ALA A 60 -6.32 2.43 -46.59
C ALA A 60 -6.14 0.94 -46.24
N ASN A 61 -7.24 0.26 -45.89
CA ASN A 61 -7.21 -1.16 -45.56
C ASN A 61 -6.80 -2.01 -46.77
N TYR A 62 -7.28 -1.66 -47.97
CA TYR A 62 -6.97 -2.38 -49.19
C TYR A 62 -5.49 -2.26 -49.57
N VAL A 63 -4.93 -1.05 -49.57
CA VAL A 63 -3.53 -0.83 -49.95
C VAL A 63 -2.56 -1.50 -48.96
N ILE A 64 -2.93 -1.54 -47.68
CA ILE A 64 -2.16 -2.24 -46.64
C ILE A 64 -2.23 -3.75 -46.86
N ALA A 65 -3.42 -4.30 -47.14
CA ALA A 65 -3.59 -5.73 -47.39
C ALA A 65 -2.81 -6.17 -48.64
N LEU A 66 -2.85 -5.37 -49.72
CA LEU A 66 -2.07 -5.61 -50.93
C LEU A 66 -0.57 -5.53 -50.69
N ALA A 67 -0.09 -4.55 -49.92
CA ALA A 67 1.32 -4.44 -49.57
C ALA A 67 1.80 -5.68 -48.76
N GLN A 68 0.99 -6.17 -47.82
CA GLN A 68 1.31 -7.39 -47.07
C GLN A 68 1.35 -8.61 -47.99
N TYR A 69 0.40 -8.70 -48.91
CA TYR A 69 0.37 -9.78 -49.89
C TYR A 69 1.65 -9.79 -50.74
N LEU A 70 2.06 -8.65 -51.28
CA LEU A 70 3.29 -8.51 -52.07
C LEU A 70 4.55 -8.85 -51.25
N ARG A 71 4.62 -8.45 -49.97
CA ARG A 71 5.72 -8.88 -49.09
C ARG A 71 5.77 -10.40 -48.91
N LYS A 72 4.62 -11.09 -48.90
CA LYS A 72 4.55 -12.57 -48.88
C LYS A 72 4.90 -13.21 -50.23
N GLN A 73 4.96 -12.43 -51.31
CA GLN A 73 5.49 -12.85 -52.61
C GLN A 73 7.02 -12.68 -52.73
N ASP A 74 7.72 -12.47 -51.60
CA ASP A 74 9.16 -12.29 -51.58
C ASP A 74 9.63 -11.02 -52.32
N TYR A 75 8.83 -9.94 -52.24
CA TYR A 75 9.27 -8.61 -52.67
C TYR A 75 9.91 -7.87 -51.52
N PRO A 76 11.15 -7.36 -51.61
CA PRO A 76 11.78 -6.51 -50.59
C PRO A 76 10.94 -5.27 -50.25
N ALA A 77 11.00 -4.82 -49.00
CA ALA A 77 10.12 -3.76 -48.50
C ALA A 77 10.41 -2.40 -49.16
N ASP A 78 11.69 -2.10 -49.39
CA ASP A 78 12.20 -0.92 -50.08
C ASP A 78 11.75 -0.82 -51.54
N LYS A 79 11.33 -1.95 -52.15
CA LYS A 79 10.82 -1.99 -53.53
C LYS A 79 9.33 -1.68 -53.67
N ILE A 80 8.64 -1.44 -52.55
CA ILE A 80 7.21 -1.13 -52.51
C ILE A 80 7.02 0.27 -51.91
N THR A 81 6.31 1.12 -52.65
CA THR A 81 5.85 2.42 -52.14
C THR A 81 4.33 2.51 -52.19
N ILE A 82 3.71 2.89 -51.08
CA ILE A 82 2.32 3.32 -51.00
C ILE A 82 2.26 4.83 -51.19
N LEU A 83 1.71 5.28 -52.31
CA LEU A 83 1.49 6.69 -52.61
C LEU A 83 0.05 7.09 -52.29
N VAL A 84 -0.11 8.27 -51.70
CA VAL A 84 -1.42 8.81 -51.34
C VAL A 84 -1.56 10.26 -51.76
N MET A 85 -2.77 10.65 -52.13
CA MET A 85 -3.03 12.02 -52.59
C MET A 85 -3.29 13.01 -51.45
N TYR A 86 -3.55 12.53 -50.23
CA TYR A 86 -3.96 13.36 -49.08
C TYR A 86 -3.18 12.99 -47.82
N LEU A 87 -2.78 14.01 -47.05
CA LEU A 87 -2.02 13.83 -45.81
C LEU A 87 -2.80 13.03 -44.75
N GLY A 88 -4.12 13.25 -44.63
CA GLY A 88 -4.98 12.49 -43.71
C GLY A 88 -4.98 10.99 -44.00
N GLN A 89 -4.91 10.61 -45.28
CA GLN A 89 -4.76 9.21 -45.70
C GLN A 89 -3.38 8.65 -45.33
N ARG A 90 -2.31 9.43 -45.52
CA ARG A 90 -0.95 9.05 -45.11
C ARG A 90 -0.89 8.76 -43.62
N GLN A 91 -1.47 9.64 -42.80
CA GLN A 91 -1.50 9.50 -41.35
C GLN A 91 -2.28 8.25 -40.92
N LEU A 92 -3.42 7.98 -41.55
CA LEU A 92 -4.21 6.78 -41.28
C LEU A 92 -3.40 5.51 -41.56
N ILE A 93 -2.80 5.42 -42.75
CA ILE A 93 -2.01 4.25 -43.18
C ILE A 93 -0.76 4.10 -42.31
N ALA A 94 -0.01 5.18 -42.06
CA ALA A 94 1.19 5.13 -41.22
C ALA A 94 0.88 4.65 -39.79
N LYS A 95 -0.27 5.06 -39.23
CA LYS A 95 -0.73 4.58 -37.91
C LYS A 95 -1.01 3.08 -37.93
N GLN A 96 -1.66 2.57 -38.97
CA GLN A 96 -2.01 1.15 -39.08
C GLN A 96 -0.77 0.27 -39.36
N ILE A 97 0.13 0.72 -40.24
CA ILE A 97 1.33 -0.04 -40.63
C ILE A 97 2.33 -0.20 -39.47
N LYS A 98 2.41 0.76 -38.54
CA LYS A 98 3.37 0.71 -37.40
C LYS A 98 3.32 -0.60 -36.59
N ASN A 99 2.16 -1.24 -36.52
CA ASN A 99 1.99 -2.48 -35.75
C ASN A 99 2.21 -3.75 -36.58
N ILE A 100 2.55 -3.63 -37.87
CA ILE A 100 2.59 -4.73 -38.82
C ILE A 100 4.03 -5.01 -39.21
N LYS A 101 4.64 -6.01 -38.55
CA LYS A 101 6.09 -6.27 -38.70
C LYS A 101 6.54 -6.49 -40.14
N LEU A 102 5.69 -7.14 -40.94
CA LEU A 102 5.95 -7.49 -42.34
C LEU A 102 6.16 -6.28 -43.25
N LEU A 103 5.59 -5.12 -42.88
CA LEU A 103 5.59 -3.89 -43.67
C LEU A 103 6.66 -2.87 -43.22
N HIS A 104 7.50 -3.19 -42.24
CA HIS A 104 8.63 -2.32 -41.91
C HIS A 104 9.54 -2.16 -43.14
N GLY A 105 9.86 -0.91 -43.47
CA GLY A 105 10.64 -0.55 -44.64
C GLY A 105 9.82 -0.22 -45.90
N VAL A 106 8.50 -0.48 -45.91
CA VAL A 106 7.62 -0.03 -47.00
C VAL A 106 7.41 1.48 -46.90
N HIS A 107 7.66 2.21 -47.99
CA HIS A 107 7.54 3.67 -48.01
C HIS A 107 6.08 4.11 -48.10
N VAL A 108 5.67 5.11 -47.30
CA VAL A 108 4.32 5.72 -47.36
C VAL A 108 4.45 7.24 -47.51
N MET A 109 4.19 7.74 -48.71
CA MET A 109 4.45 9.14 -49.07
C MET A 109 3.24 9.82 -49.71
N VAL A 110 3.14 11.14 -49.50
CA VAL A 110 2.19 11.98 -50.24
C VAL A 110 2.79 12.28 -51.60
N THR A 111 2.01 12.23 -52.67
CA THR A 111 2.47 12.42 -54.06
C THR A 111 3.32 13.69 -54.25
N ASP A 112 2.96 14.82 -53.63
CA ASP A 112 3.70 16.08 -53.73
C ASP A 112 5.15 15.96 -53.21
N ASN A 113 5.40 15.09 -52.23
CA ASN A 113 6.72 14.86 -51.65
C ASN A 113 7.52 13.77 -52.38
N TYR A 114 6.95 13.15 -53.42
CA TYR A 114 7.53 12.01 -54.15
C TYR A 114 7.95 12.38 -55.58
N GLN A 115 8.03 13.69 -55.88
CA GLN A 115 8.39 14.17 -57.21
C GLN A 115 9.87 13.90 -57.49
N GLY A 116 10.14 13.23 -58.62
CA GLY A 116 11.51 12.85 -59.03
C GLY A 116 11.97 11.50 -58.51
N GLU A 117 11.22 10.88 -57.59
CA GLU A 117 11.47 9.50 -57.14
C GLU A 117 10.72 8.49 -58.02
N GLU A 118 11.21 7.24 -58.05
CA GLU A 118 10.57 6.09 -58.68
C GLU A 118 10.78 4.82 -57.84
N ASN A 119 9.86 3.86 -57.93
CA ASN A 119 10.03 2.55 -57.28
C ASN A 119 9.51 1.42 -58.17
N ASP A 120 9.91 0.19 -57.88
CA ASP A 120 9.53 -0.98 -58.68
C ASP A 120 8.01 -1.22 -58.61
N ILE A 121 7.42 -1.12 -57.41
CA ILE A 121 5.98 -1.29 -57.21
C ILE A 121 5.38 -0.06 -56.52
N ILE A 122 4.37 0.55 -57.15
CA ILE A 122 3.58 1.63 -56.58
C ILE A 122 2.15 1.16 -56.33
N ILE A 123 1.67 1.37 -55.11
CA ILE A 123 0.26 1.21 -54.73
C ILE A 123 -0.29 2.61 -54.44
N LEU A 124 -1.22 3.08 -55.26
CA LEU A 124 -1.73 4.46 -55.21
C LEU A 124 -3.16 4.51 -54.66
N SER A 125 -3.40 5.31 -53.61
CA SER A 125 -4.73 5.60 -53.07
C SER A 125 -5.16 7.02 -53.44
N LEU A 126 -6.29 7.14 -54.16
CA LEU A 126 -6.83 8.41 -54.65
C LEU A 126 -7.76 9.10 -53.64
N VAL A 127 -8.33 8.36 -52.69
CA VAL A 127 -9.13 8.80 -51.52
C VAL A 127 -10.53 9.31 -51.87
N ARG A 128 -10.67 10.07 -52.96
CA ARG A 128 -11.88 10.88 -53.18
C ARG A 128 -13.07 10.05 -53.64
N SER A 129 -14.15 10.15 -52.88
CA SER A 129 -15.42 9.49 -53.13
C SER A 129 -16.51 10.15 -52.28
N ASN A 130 -17.36 10.97 -52.90
CA ASN A 130 -18.38 11.75 -52.19
C ASN A 130 -19.56 12.07 -53.14
N PRO A 131 -20.77 12.26 -52.58
CA PRO A 131 -21.96 12.61 -53.36
C PRO A 131 -21.89 14.02 -53.97
N ASP A 132 -21.10 14.93 -53.39
CA ASP A 132 -20.97 16.33 -53.82
C ASP A 132 -20.14 16.50 -55.10
N LYS A 133 -19.64 15.40 -55.68
CA LYS A 133 -18.79 15.37 -56.87
C LYS A 133 -17.53 16.25 -56.80
N ARG A 134 -16.97 16.43 -55.59
CA ARG A 134 -15.75 17.22 -55.36
C ARG A 134 -14.53 16.32 -55.32
N ILE A 135 -13.57 16.54 -56.22
CA ILE A 135 -12.36 15.68 -56.30
C ILE A 135 -11.05 16.41 -55.91
N GLY A 136 -11.12 17.72 -55.63
CA GLY A 136 -10.01 18.52 -55.09
C GLY A 136 -8.74 18.46 -55.94
N PHE A 137 -7.60 18.11 -55.32
CA PHE A 137 -6.28 18.04 -55.96
C PHE A 137 -6.20 17.05 -57.13
N LEU A 138 -7.17 16.14 -57.26
CA LEU A 138 -7.27 15.23 -58.41
C LEU A 138 -7.74 15.91 -59.70
N LYS A 139 -8.09 17.20 -59.69
CA LYS A 139 -8.30 18.00 -60.92
C LYS A 139 -7.00 18.53 -61.53
N ILE A 140 -5.90 18.53 -60.76
CA ILE A 140 -4.65 19.16 -61.20
C ILE A 140 -3.87 18.17 -62.06
N HIS A 141 -3.78 18.45 -63.35
CA HIS A 141 -3.14 17.60 -64.36
C HIS A 141 -1.73 17.13 -63.96
N ASN A 142 -0.88 18.05 -63.48
CA ASN A 142 0.49 17.73 -63.06
C ASN A 142 0.53 16.72 -61.90
N ARG A 143 -0.43 16.78 -60.97
CA ARG A 143 -0.49 15.85 -59.83
C ARG A 143 -0.93 14.45 -60.26
N ILE A 144 -1.83 14.36 -61.24
CA ILE A 144 -2.24 13.08 -61.85
C ILE A 144 -1.04 12.45 -62.56
N CYS A 145 -0.35 13.25 -63.39
CA CYS A 145 0.84 12.84 -64.11
C CYS A 145 1.92 12.31 -63.17
N VAL A 146 2.24 13.06 -62.10
CA VAL A 146 3.20 12.62 -61.09
C VAL A 146 2.74 11.32 -60.43
N ALA A 147 1.49 11.19 -60.01
CA ALA A 147 1.02 9.99 -59.29
C ALA A 147 1.10 8.70 -60.14
N LEU A 148 0.79 8.77 -61.43
CA LEU A 148 0.75 7.60 -62.32
C LEU A 148 2.12 7.21 -62.89
N SER A 149 3.10 8.12 -62.86
CA SER A 149 4.39 7.92 -63.53
C SER A 149 5.50 7.34 -62.64
N ARG A 150 5.22 6.96 -61.39
CA ARG A 150 6.27 6.59 -60.39
C ARG A 150 6.66 5.12 -60.40
N ALA A 151 5.86 4.28 -61.04
CA ALA A 151 6.05 2.83 -61.04
C ALA A 151 6.98 2.39 -62.16
N ARG A 152 8.00 1.59 -61.83
CA ARG A 152 8.88 1.00 -62.83
C ARG A 152 8.34 -0.32 -63.35
N CYS A 153 7.81 -1.18 -62.47
CA CYS A 153 7.39 -2.55 -62.79
C CYS A 153 5.88 -2.80 -62.54
N GLY A 154 5.30 -2.26 -61.47
CA GLY A 154 3.91 -2.51 -61.10
C GLY A 154 3.17 -1.28 -60.59
N LEU A 155 1.98 -0.99 -61.14
CA LEU A 155 1.13 0.12 -60.72
C LEU A 155 -0.28 -0.36 -60.36
N PHE A 156 -0.64 -0.25 -59.08
CA PHE A 156 -1.96 -0.64 -58.59
C PHE A 156 -2.67 0.57 -57.98
N VAL A 157 -3.77 1.01 -58.60
CA VAL A 157 -4.47 2.23 -58.21
C VAL A 157 -5.83 1.88 -57.60
N ILE A 158 -6.14 2.46 -56.44
CA ILE A 158 -7.41 2.28 -55.75
C ILE A 158 -8.12 3.64 -55.69
N GLY A 159 -9.36 3.70 -56.19
CA GLY A 159 -10.16 4.92 -56.10
C GLY A 159 -11.52 4.80 -56.80
N ASN A 160 -12.34 5.84 -56.66
CA ASN A 160 -13.65 5.92 -57.32
C ASN A 160 -13.52 6.49 -58.75
N MET A 161 -13.21 5.63 -59.71
CA MET A 161 -12.98 6.02 -61.11
C MET A 161 -14.23 6.57 -61.78
N ASN A 162 -15.41 6.06 -61.39
CA ASN A 162 -16.69 6.55 -61.92
C ASN A 162 -16.87 8.05 -61.59
N LEU A 163 -16.60 8.42 -60.33
CA LEU A 163 -16.67 9.82 -59.91
C LEU A 163 -15.60 10.69 -60.59
N LEU A 164 -14.36 10.19 -60.71
CA LEU A 164 -13.25 10.95 -61.29
C LEU A 164 -13.48 11.21 -62.79
N ALA A 165 -13.92 10.20 -63.54
CA ALA A 165 -14.20 10.30 -64.97
C ALA A 165 -15.43 11.16 -65.29
N GLU A 166 -16.37 11.28 -64.35
CA GLU A 166 -17.52 12.18 -64.50
C GLU A 166 -17.14 13.65 -64.33
N VAL A 167 -16.19 13.93 -63.43
CA VAL A 167 -15.86 15.30 -63.02
C VAL A 167 -14.71 15.91 -63.82
N GLU A 168 -13.80 15.10 -64.38
CA GLU A 168 -12.65 15.60 -65.13
C GLU A 168 -12.27 14.76 -66.37
N ASP A 169 -12.00 15.45 -67.48
CA ASP A 169 -11.79 14.87 -68.80
C ASP A 169 -10.52 14.02 -68.90
N MET A 170 -9.46 14.38 -68.19
CA MET A 170 -8.24 13.58 -68.15
C MET A 170 -8.49 12.19 -67.55
N TRP A 171 -9.23 12.14 -66.43
CA TRP A 171 -9.63 10.86 -65.82
C TRP A 171 -10.58 10.07 -66.71
N LYS A 172 -11.43 10.74 -67.49
CA LYS A 172 -12.30 10.11 -68.49
C LYS A 172 -11.49 9.43 -69.60
N LYS A 173 -10.46 10.10 -70.12
CA LYS A 173 -9.52 9.53 -71.13
C LYS A 173 -8.77 8.32 -70.57
N ILE A 174 -8.20 8.44 -69.37
CA ILE A 174 -7.48 7.36 -68.69
C ILE A 174 -8.41 6.16 -68.45
N THR A 175 -9.62 6.40 -67.92
CA THR A 175 -10.60 5.35 -67.65
C THR A 175 -11.00 4.61 -68.93
N LYS A 176 -11.23 5.32 -70.03
CA LYS A 176 -11.54 4.71 -71.33
C LYS A 176 -10.40 3.82 -71.84
N SER A 177 -9.14 4.25 -71.67
CA SER A 177 -7.95 3.48 -72.01
C SER A 177 -7.89 2.17 -71.21
N LEU A 178 -8.08 2.24 -69.89
CA LEU A 178 -8.07 1.10 -68.97
C LEU A 178 -9.21 0.10 -69.24
N VAL A 179 -10.40 0.57 -69.61
CA VAL A 179 -11.53 -0.31 -69.98
C VAL A 179 -11.20 -1.08 -71.26
N THR A 180 -10.58 -0.42 -72.24
CA THR A 180 -10.21 -1.05 -73.52
C THR A 180 -9.19 -2.18 -73.32
N THR A 181 -8.34 -2.06 -72.30
CA THR A 181 -7.26 -3.01 -71.99
C THR A 181 -7.63 -4.02 -70.91
N ASN A 182 -8.85 -3.95 -70.36
CA ASN A 182 -9.33 -4.78 -69.24
C ASN A 182 -8.45 -4.66 -67.97
N GLU A 183 -7.97 -3.44 -67.69
CA GLU A 183 -7.08 -3.13 -66.55
C GLU A 183 -7.80 -2.36 -65.44
N ILE A 184 -9.14 -2.35 -65.45
CA ILE A 184 -9.98 -1.72 -64.43
C ILE A 184 -11.13 -2.66 -64.06
N GLY A 185 -11.41 -2.75 -62.76
CA GLY A 185 -12.52 -3.56 -62.25
C GLY A 185 -12.74 -3.36 -60.76
N THR A 186 -13.65 -4.13 -60.17
CA THR A 186 -13.97 -4.05 -58.73
C THR A 186 -12.99 -4.80 -57.84
N GLY A 187 -12.14 -5.66 -58.42
CA GLY A 187 -11.18 -6.44 -57.66
C GLY A 187 -9.97 -6.88 -58.49
N LEU A 188 -8.88 -7.18 -57.80
CA LEU A 188 -7.60 -7.56 -58.38
C LEU A 188 -7.46 -9.09 -58.45
N CYS A 189 -7.06 -9.62 -59.62
CA CYS A 189 -6.87 -11.06 -59.79
C CYS A 189 -5.46 -11.48 -59.31
N LEU A 190 -5.44 -12.33 -58.30
CA LEU A 190 -4.23 -12.86 -57.66
C LEU A 190 -4.02 -14.32 -58.06
N SER A 191 -2.75 -14.74 -58.23
CA SER A 191 -2.41 -16.09 -58.67
C SER A 191 -1.33 -16.74 -57.81
N CYS A 192 -1.48 -18.04 -57.56
CA CYS A 192 -0.49 -18.82 -56.85
C CYS A 192 0.61 -19.32 -57.79
N ARG A 193 1.89 -19.07 -57.46
CA ARG A 193 3.02 -19.56 -58.27
C ARG A 193 3.16 -21.08 -58.27
N GLN A 194 2.90 -21.71 -57.13
CA GLN A 194 3.05 -23.17 -56.97
C GLN A 194 1.85 -23.92 -57.56
N HIS A 195 0.66 -23.30 -57.51
CA HIS A 195 -0.58 -23.87 -58.01
C HIS A 195 -1.18 -22.92 -59.05
N SER A 196 -0.58 -22.91 -60.24
CA SER A 196 -0.89 -21.97 -61.34
C SER A 196 -2.36 -21.97 -61.82
N LYS A 197 -3.15 -22.98 -61.45
CA LYS A 197 -4.59 -23.07 -61.74
C LYS A 197 -5.47 -22.36 -60.71
N ASP A 198 -4.94 -22.01 -59.54
CA ASP A 198 -5.69 -21.35 -58.47
C ASP A 198 -5.56 -19.82 -58.59
N LYS A 199 -6.60 -19.20 -59.17
CA LYS A 199 -6.77 -17.74 -59.25
C LYS A 199 -7.86 -17.29 -58.27
N PHE A 200 -7.68 -16.12 -57.67
CA PHE A 200 -8.68 -15.56 -56.76
C PHE A 200 -8.81 -14.05 -56.91
N LEU A 201 -10.04 -13.56 -56.81
CA LEU A 201 -10.37 -12.16 -56.94
C LEU A 201 -10.33 -11.48 -55.56
N ALA A 202 -9.48 -10.47 -55.42
CA ALA A 202 -9.44 -9.58 -54.27
C ALA A 202 -10.26 -8.32 -54.55
N ASP A 203 -11.55 -8.35 -54.24
CA ASP A 203 -12.51 -7.25 -54.38
C ASP A 203 -12.57 -6.33 -53.14
N LYS A 204 -12.12 -6.83 -51.99
CA LYS A 204 -12.09 -6.11 -50.71
C LYS A 204 -10.89 -6.51 -49.85
N PRO A 205 -10.53 -5.72 -48.83
CA PRO A 205 -9.36 -6.00 -47.98
C PRO A 205 -9.40 -7.39 -47.31
N GLU A 206 -10.58 -7.87 -46.93
CA GLU A 206 -10.75 -9.17 -46.26
C GLU A 206 -10.50 -10.36 -47.20
N SER A 207 -10.59 -10.15 -48.52
CA SER A 207 -10.35 -11.21 -49.51
C SER A 207 -8.90 -11.69 -49.48
N PHE A 208 -7.95 -10.85 -49.06
CA PHE A 208 -6.55 -11.24 -48.84
C PHE A 208 -6.37 -12.16 -47.61
N SER A 209 -7.24 -12.07 -46.61
CA SER A 209 -7.17 -12.90 -45.39
C SER A 209 -7.46 -14.37 -45.65
N LYS A 210 -8.17 -14.68 -46.75
CA LYS A 210 -8.38 -16.06 -47.18
C LYS A 210 -7.06 -16.75 -47.52
N HIS A 211 -6.00 -16.00 -47.86
CA HIS A 211 -4.69 -16.49 -48.29
C HIS A 211 -3.60 -16.05 -47.31
N PRO A 212 -3.59 -16.60 -46.08
CA PRO A 212 -2.82 -16.06 -44.96
C PRO A 212 -1.30 -16.10 -45.19
N GLU A 213 -0.78 -17.05 -45.98
CA GLU A 213 0.65 -17.21 -46.24
C GLU A 213 1.09 -16.66 -47.61
N GLY A 214 0.19 -15.99 -48.35
CA GLY A 214 0.45 -15.41 -49.67
C GLY A 214 0.38 -16.40 -50.84
N GLY A 215 0.34 -17.71 -50.60
CA GLY A 215 -0.03 -18.70 -51.60
C GLY A 215 -1.52 -19.06 -51.58
N CYS A 216 -1.89 -20.13 -52.27
CA CYS A 216 -3.25 -20.66 -52.25
C CYS A 216 -3.60 -21.32 -50.90
N ASN A 217 -4.83 -21.80 -50.74
CA ASN A 217 -5.31 -22.39 -49.48
C ASN A 217 -5.03 -23.89 -49.34
N LYS A 218 -4.12 -24.44 -50.13
CA LYS A 218 -3.69 -25.83 -50.02
C LYS A 218 -2.53 -25.94 -49.02
N PRO A 219 -2.42 -27.06 -48.28
CA PRO A 219 -1.29 -27.30 -47.40
C PRO A 219 0.03 -27.34 -48.19
N CYS A 220 1.13 -27.01 -47.54
CA CYS A 220 2.45 -27.15 -48.16
C CYS A 220 2.89 -28.62 -48.17
N ASP A 221 3.31 -29.12 -49.34
CA ASP A 221 3.76 -30.51 -49.52
C ASP A 221 5.27 -30.71 -49.28
N ALA A 222 5.99 -29.65 -48.93
CA ALA A 222 7.44 -29.71 -48.71
C ALA A 222 7.80 -30.49 -47.43
N ARG A 223 8.88 -31.28 -47.50
CA ARG A 223 9.51 -31.93 -46.34
C ARG A 223 10.71 -31.12 -45.85
N LEU A 224 10.72 -30.81 -44.56
CA LEU A 224 11.82 -30.09 -43.89
C LEU A 224 13.03 -31.02 -43.72
N LYS A 225 14.21 -30.46 -43.44
CA LYS A 225 15.47 -31.22 -43.22
C LYS A 225 15.37 -32.35 -42.18
N CYS A 226 14.49 -32.20 -41.19
CA CYS A 226 14.23 -33.21 -40.17
C CYS A 226 13.28 -34.34 -40.61
N GLY A 227 12.85 -34.38 -41.88
CA GLY A 227 11.92 -35.36 -42.44
C GLY A 227 10.43 -35.06 -42.22
N HIS A 228 10.08 -34.12 -41.33
CA HIS A 228 8.70 -33.70 -41.10
C HIS A 228 8.14 -32.84 -42.25
N GLN A 229 6.87 -33.05 -42.60
CA GLN A 229 6.13 -32.17 -43.51
C GLN A 229 5.92 -30.77 -42.91
N CYS A 230 6.04 -29.74 -43.75
CA CYS A 230 5.74 -28.34 -43.41
C CYS A 230 4.28 -28.20 -42.93
N GLU A 231 4.06 -27.47 -41.83
CA GLU A 231 2.72 -27.25 -41.26
C GLU A 231 2.02 -25.99 -41.78
N LEU A 232 2.70 -25.23 -42.65
CA LEU A 232 2.15 -24.00 -43.23
C LEU A 232 1.29 -24.30 -44.45
N MET A 233 0.37 -23.37 -44.75
CA MET A 233 -0.30 -23.35 -46.06
C MET A 233 0.69 -22.91 -47.14
N CYS A 234 0.38 -23.17 -48.41
CA CYS A 234 1.20 -22.79 -49.54
C CYS A 234 1.72 -21.33 -49.41
N HIS A 235 3.03 -21.14 -49.52
CA HIS A 235 3.71 -19.88 -49.26
C HIS A 235 4.89 -19.68 -50.23
N ASN A 236 5.25 -18.41 -50.49
CA ASN A 236 6.27 -18.07 -51.50
C ASN A 236 7.51 -17.36 -50.93
N TYR A 237 7.53 -17.00 -49.64
CA TYR A 237 8.62 -16.22 -49.00
C TYR A 237 9.82 -17.04 -48.50
N ASP A 238 9.69 -18.38 -48.43
CA ASP A 238 10.80 -19.33 -48.20
C ASP A 238 10.51 -20.57 -49.05
N TYR A 239 10.54 -20.39 -50.37
CA TYR A 239 10.15 -21.43 -51.32
C TYR A 239 10.95 -22.74 -51.13
N GLU A 240 12.25 -22.61 -50.82
CA GLU A 240 13.16 -23.75 -50.61
C GLU A 240 13.16 -24.30 -49.17
N HIS A 241 12.35 -23.73 -48.27
CA HIS A 241 12.23 -24.15 -46.87
C HIS A 241 13.60 -24.19 -46.14
N LYS A 242 14.44 -23.20 -46.40
CA LYS A 242 15.78 -23.09 -45.81
C LYS A 242 15.72 -22.57 -44.38
N GLU A 243 14.75 -21.71 -44.08
CA GLU A 243 14.63 -21.01 -42.81
C GLU A 243 13.47 -21.54 -41.95
N ILE A 244 12.45 -22.15 -42.56
CA ILE A 244 11.31 -22.72 -41.82
C ILE A 244 11.75 -23.88 -40.91
N VAL A 245 11.50 -23.71 -39.62
CA VAL A 245 11.84 -24.68 -38.57
C VAL A 245 10.67 -25.59 -38.20
N CYS A 246 10.97 -26.86 -37.93
CA CYS A 246 9.96 -27.85 -37.54
C CYS A 246 9.45 -27.66 -36.11
N ARG A 247 8.14 -27.49 -35.94
CA ARG A 247 7.50 -27.30 -34.62
C ARG A 247 6.98 -28.58 -33.98
N LYS A 248 7.05 -29.72 -34.67
CA LYS A 248 6.61 -31.03 -34.15
C LYS A 248 7.48 -31.48 -32.97
N LYS A 249 6.91 -32.36 -32.13
CA LYS A 249 7.64 -32.98 -31.02
C LYS A 249 8.81 -33.80 -31.57
N CYS A 250 9.90 -33.85 -30.81
CA CYS A 250 10.99 -34.76 -31.11
C CYS A 250 10.51 -36.20 -30.91
N ASN A 251 10.81 -37.09 -31.86
CA ASN A 251 10.43 -38.50 -31.81
C ASN A 251 11.50 -39.39 -31.14
N GLU A 252 12.60 -38.81 -30.66
CA GLU A 252 13.71 -39.55 -30.04
C GLU A 252 13.44 -39.90 -28.57
N MET A 253 13.97 -41.06 -28.15
CA MET A 253 13.92 -41.55 -26.77
C MET A 253 15.20 -41.19 -26.02
N LEU A 254 15.08 -40.65 -24.80
CA LEU A 254 16.22 -40.39 -23.93
C LEU A 254 16.85 -41.71 -23.42
N PRO A 255 18.14 -41.73 -23.04
CA PRO A 255 18.80 -42.94 -22.52
C PRO A 255 18.12 -43.61 -21.31
N CYS A 256 17.35 -42.83 -20.53
CA CYS A 256 16.55 -43.33 -19.42
C CYS A 256 15.21 -43.98 -19.85
N GLY A 257 14.96 -44.18 -21.15
CA GLY A 257 13.73 -44.77 -21.69
C GLY A 257 12.51 -43.86 -21.70
N HIS A 258 12.67 -42.53 -21.56
CA HIS A 258 11.57 -41.56 -21.57
C HIS A 258 11.55 -40.75 -22.88
N PRO A 259 10.37 -40.38 -23.40
CA PRO A 259 10.26 -39.61 -24.65
C PRO A 259 10.79 -38.19 -24.49
N CYS A 260 11.47 -37.68 -25.52
CA CYS A 260 11.94 -36.30 -25.52
C CYS A 260 10.75 -35.32 -25.51
N THR A 261 10.76 -34.36 -24.57
CA THR A 261 9.69 -33.35 -24.46
C THR A 261 9.97 -32.09 -25.28
N LYS A 262 11.10 -32.01 -25.99
CA LYS A 262 11.47 -30.83 -26.81
C LYS A 262 10.83 -30.88 -28.21
N ARG A 263 10.79 -29.71 -28.86
CA ARG A 263 10.42 -29.57 -30.27
C ARG A 263 11.62 -29.97 -31.15
N CYS A 264 11.33 -30.56 -32.30
CA CYS A 264 12.31 -31.12 -33.22
C CYS A 264 13.41 -30.12 -33.62
N HIS A 265 13.07 -28.85 -33.92
CA HIS A 265 14.08 -27.83 -34.28
C HIS A 265 15.06 -27.44 -33.15
N VAL A 266 14.75 -27.76 -31.90
CA VAL A 266 15.60 -27.44 -30.73
C VAL A 266 16.55 -28.59 -30.40
N SER A 267 16.27 -29.78 -30.90
CA SER A 267 17.05 -30.99 -30.64
C SER A 267 17.97 -31.26 -31.83
N THR A 268 19.24 -30.86 -31.71
CA THR A 268 20.28 -31.45 -32.57
C THR A 268 20.52 -32.89 -32.12
N PRO A 269 21.02 -33.79 -33.00
CA PRO A 269 21.20 -35.21 -32.67
C PRO A 269 22.05 -35.49 -31.42
N ASN A 270 22.87 -34.53 -30.97
CA ASN A 270 23.83 -34.70 -29.86
C ASN A 270 23.55 -33.83 -28.61
N GLN A 271 22.39 -33.16 -28.48
CA GLN A 271 22.08 -32.30 -27.32
C GLN A 271 20.65 -32.51 -26.78
N HIS A 272 20.39 -33.69 -26.21
CA HIS A 272 19.21 -33.91 -25.40
C HIS A 272 19.46 -33.51 -23.94
N ASP A 273 18.54 -32.74 -23.36
CA ASP A 273 18.61 -32.35 -21.94
C ASP A 273 18.39 -33.56 -21.01
N PRO A 274 18.86 -33.49 -19.76
CA PRO A 274 18.56 -34.49 -18.73
C PRO A 274 17.04 -34.65 -18.53
N CYS A 275 16.61 -35.89 -18.31
CA CYS A 275 15.19 -36.24 -18.16
C CYS A 275 14.54 -35.53 -16.96
N ARG A 276 13.43 -34.81 -17.24
CA ARG A 276 12.64 -34.07 -16.24
C ARG A 276 11.36 -34.79 -15.79
N VAL A 277 11.11 -36.00 -16.28
CA VAL A 277 9.96 -36.82 -15.85
C VAL A 277 10.05 -37.04 -14.34
N LEU A 278 8.93 -36.82 -13.65
CA LEU A 278 8.85 -37.02 -12.21
C LEU A 278 8.63 -38.51 -11.92
N VAL A 279 9.57 -39.12 -11.20
CA VAL A 279 9.51 -40.51 -10.75
C VAL A 279 9.53 -40.57 -9.23
N GLU A 280 9.00 -41.64 -8.65
CA GLU A 280 9.07 -41.88 -7.21
C GLU A 280 10.52 -42.22 -6.83
N LYS A 281 11.10 -41.46 -5.92
CA LYS A 281 12.44 -41.70 -5.36
C LYS A 281 12.40 -41.63 -3.84
N THR A 282 13.19 -42.48 -3.20
CA THR A 282 13.39 -42.44 -1.75
C THR A 282 14.63 -41.60 -1.42
N ILE A 283 14.50 -40.66 -0.51
CA ILE A 283 15.63 -39.85 -0.02
C ILE A 283 16.44 -40.72 0.94
N SER A 284 17.73 -40.91 0.66
CA SER A 284 18.60 -41.82 1.43
C SER A 284 18.80 -41.41 2.89
N THR A 285 18.81 -40.11 3.19
CA THR A 285 19.08 -39.59 4.54
C THR A 285 17.90 -39.67 5.50
N CYS A 286 16.67 -39.49 5.01
CA CYS A 286 15.46 -39.48 5.86
C CYS A 286 14.45 -40.59 5.54
N GLY A 287 14.70 -41.41 4.51
CA GLY A 287 13.85 -42.56 4.15
C GLY A 287 12.51 -42.21 3.50
N HIS A 288 12.19 -40.93 3.31
CA HIS A 288 10.90 -40.51 2.76
C HIS A 288 10.85 -40.63 1.24
N LYS A 289 9.69 -41.06 0.73
CA LYS A 289 9.39 -41.14 -0.70
C LYS A 289 8.87 -39.80 -1.22
N ILE A 290 9.45 -39.31 -2.32
CA ILE A 290 9.02 -38.08 -3.00
C ILE A 290 8.94 -38.28 -4.51
N ARG A 291 8.13 -37.45 -5.18
CA ARG A 291 8.15 -37.34 -6.66
C ARG A 291 9.22 -36.35 -7.08
N PHE A 292 10.26 -36.82 -7.77
CA PHE A 292 11.43 -36.02 -8.14
C PHE A 292 11.90 -36.28 -9.56
N GLN A 293 12.73 -35.37 -10.12
CA GLN A 293 13.20 -35.49 -11.51
C GLN A 293 14.05 -36.76 -11.70
N CYS A 294 13.76 -37.53 -12.76
CA CYS A 294 14.45 -38.78 -13.08
C CYS A 294 15.99 -38.60 -13.14
N ALA A 295 16.47 -37.52 -13.75
CA ALA A 295 17.90 -37.27 -13.88
C ALA A 295 18.61 -36.73 -12.62
N ARG A 296 17.88 -36.38 -11.55
CA ARG A 296 18.46 -35.80 -10.32
C ARG A 296 18.27 -36.72 -9.13
N THR A 297 19.21 -36.69 -8.19
CA THR A 297 19.10 -37.38 -6.89
C THR A 297 18.56 -36.42 -5.83
N PRO A 298 17.47 -36.76 -5.11
CA PRO A 298 16.92 -35.88 -4.08
C PRO A 298 17.74 -35.92 -2.79
N THR A 299 17.84 -34.79 -2.09
CA THR A 299 18.52 -34.67 -0.78
C THR A 299 17.52 -34.43 0.36
N SER A 300 17.99 -34.38 1.61
CA SER A 300 17.15 -34.04 2.77
C SER A 300 16.45 -32.69 2.64
N ASP A 301 17.06 -31.73 1.94
CA ASP A 301 16.52 -30.38 1.77
C ASP A 301 15.30 -30.35 0.85
N ASP A 302 15.19 -31.34 -0.04
CA ASP A 302 14.02 -31.54 -0.92
C ASP A 302 12.83 -32.17 -0.17
N CYS A 303 13.04 -32.66 1.06
CA CYS A 303 12.02 -33.39 1.81
C CYS A 303 10.97 -32.45 2.43
N LYS A 304 9.74 -32.54 1.92
CA LYS A 304 8.57 -31.81 2.45
C LYS A 304 7.67 -32.68 3.34
N HIS A 305 8.10 -33.88 3.70
CA HIS A 305 7.30 -34.77 4.53
C HIS A 305 7.01 -34.12 5.90
N PRO A 306 5.75 -34.07 6.36
CA PRO A 306 5.42 -33.46 7.64
C PRO A 306 5.86 -34.37 8.79
N ILE A 307 6.59 -33.80 9.75
CA ILE A 307 7.04 -34.48 10.96
C ILE A 307 6.59 -33.67 12.17
N MET A 308 6.02 -34.35 13.16
CA MET A 308 5.59 -33.72 14.39
C MET A 308 6.79 -33.37 15.27
N LYS A 309 6.97 -32.10 15.61
CA LYS A 309 8.05 -31.62 16.47
C LYS A 309 7.53 -30.63 17.52
N LYS A 310 8.11 -30.69 18.72
CA LYS A 310 7.87 -29.72 19.79
C LYS A 310 8.71 -28.46 19.56
N LEU A 311 8.06 -27.30 19.48
CA LEU A 311 8.71 -25.99 19.33
C LEU A 311 9.11 -25.40 20.70
N SER A 312 9.86 -24.28 20.68
CA SER A 312 10.26 -23.51 21.88
C SER A 312 9.09 -22.89 22.66
N CYS A 313 7.92 -22.77 22.02
CA CYS A 313 6.67 -22.35 22.67
C CYS A 313 5.88 -23.52 23.27
N ASP A 314 6.53 -24.66 23.49
CA ASP A 314 6.01 -25.94 24.00
C ASP A 314 4.90 -26.62 23.20
N HIS A 315 4.50 -26.04 22.06
CA HIS A 315 3.51 -26.60 21.17
C HIS A 315 4.08 -27.69 20.23
N PHE A 316 3.27 -28.73 19.98
CA PHE A 316 3.54 -29.72 18.94
C PHE A 316 2.94 -29.29 17.60
N VAL A 317 3.76 -29.25 16.56
CA VAL A 317 3.34 -28.84 15.21
C VAL A 317 3.98 -29.73 14.15
N ASN A 318 3.31 -29.87 13.01
CA ASN A 318 3.88 -30.56 11.85
C ASN A 318 4.81 -29.61 11.10
N VAL A 319 6.12 -29.89 11.14
CA VAL A 319 7.14 -29.17 10.38
C VAL A 319 7.63 -30.01 9.20
N PRO A 320 7.97 -29.41 8.04
CA PRO A 320 8.61 -30.13 6.96
C PRO A 320 9.95 -30.75 7.39
N CYS A 321 10.21 -31.99 7.01
CA CYS A 321 11.43 -32.73 7.34
C CYS A 321 12.72 -31.95 7.06
N ARG A 322 12.80 -31.20 5.95
CA ARG A 322 13.95 -30.35 5.60
C ARG A 322 14.36 -29.36 6.71
N ILE A 323 13.40 -28.91 7.53
CA ILE A 323 13.62 -27.91 8.57
C ILE A 323 14.25 -28.54 9.82
N ILE A 324 14.09 -29.86 10.04
CA ILE A 324 14.63 -30.54 11.21
C ILE A 324 16.15 -30.56 11.19
N SER A 325 16.74 -30.68 10.00
CA SER A 325 18.19 -30.69 9.81
C SER A 325 18.84 -29.33 10.09
N SER A 326 18.06 -28.25 10.25
CA SER A 326 18.53 -26.89 10.54
C SER A 326 17.95 -26.35 11.85
N PRO A 327 18.69 -26.41 12.98
CA PRO A 327 18.23 -25.89 14.27
C PRO A 327 17.80 -24.41 14.24
N SER A 328 18.46 -23.59 13.41
CA SER A 328 18.15 -22.16 13.24
C SER A 328 16.84 -21.93 12.50
N GLU A 329 16.51 -22.72 11.47
CA GLU A 329 15.21 -22.63 10.80
C GLU A 329 14.08 -23.13 11.72
N LEU A 330 14.32 -24.18 12.51
CA LEU A 330 13.35 -24.68 13.47
C LEU A 330 13.03 -23.65 14.57
N LYS A 331 14.04 -22.93 15.08
CA LYS A 331 13.85 -21.83 16.04
C LYS A 331 13.00 -20.67 15.46
N ARG A 332 13.11 -20.42 14.15
CA ARG A 332 12.40 -19.33 13.45
C ARG A 332 11.04 -19.76 12.89
N PHE A 333 10.67 -21.04 13.00
CA PHE A 333 9.41 -21.55 12.46
C PHE A 333 8.21 -20.95 13.22
N PRO A 334 7.30 -20.23 12.55
CA PRO A 334 6.17 -19.59 13.20
C PRO A 334 5.13 -20.65 13.64
N CYS A 335 4.83 -20.69 14.94
CA CYS A 335 3.86 -21.63 15.48
C CYS A 335 2.41 -21.28 15.05
N PRO A 336 1.69 -22.18 14.35
CA PRO A 336 0.32 -21.93 13.89
C PRO A 336 -0.76 -22.10 14.98
N ASN A 337 -0.42 -22.57 16.19
CA ASN A 337 -1.43 -22.79 17.23
C ASN A 337 -2.16 -21.51 17.60
N PRO A 338 -3.48 -21.55 17.85
CA PRO A 338 -4.27 -20.37 18.16
C PRO A 338 -3.85 -19.75 19.50
N CYS A 339 -3.76 -18.42 19.55
CA CYS A 339 -3.34 -17.71 20.76
C CYS A 339 -4.41 -17.71 21.84
N ASN A 340 -5.67 -17.39 21.50
CA ASN A 340 -6.85 -17.41 22.39
C ASN A 340 -6.77 -16.59 23.69
N THR A 341 -5.70 -15.85 23.96
CA THR A 341 -5.55 -14.96 25.13
C THR A 341 -6.68 -13.95 25.19
N MET A 342 -7.22 -13.72 26.38
CA MET A 342 -8.21 -12.68 26.60
C MET A 342 -7.54 -11.29 26.54
N LEU A 343 -7.96 -10.48 25.58
CA LEU A 343 -7.44 -9.14 25.37
C LEU A 343 -8.05 -8.14 26.36
N ALA A 344 -7.44 -6.95 26.51
CA ALA A 344 -7.97 -5.87 27.36
C ALA A 344 -9.40 -5.44 26.97
N CYS A 345 -9.75 -5.60 25.69
CA CYS A 345 -11.09 -5.38 25.18
C CYS A 345 -12.09 -6.51 25.47
N LYS A 346 -11.72 -7.53 26.27
CA LYS A 346 -12.51 -8.72 26.61
C LYS A 346 -12.86 -9.63 25.43
N HIS A 347 -12.15 -9.49 24.32
CA HIS A 347 -12.23 -10.41 23.19
C HIS A 347 -11.07 -11.41 23.23
N LYS A 348 -11.27 -12.62 22.69
CA LYS A 348 -10.18 -13.59 22.51
C LYS A 348 -9.30 -13.16 21.33
N CYS A 349 -7.99 -13.24 21.51
CA CYS A 349 -7.02 -12.97 20.45
C CYS A 349 -7.22 -13.96 19.29
N THR A 350 -7.43 -13.46 18.08
CA THR A 350 -7.62 -14.24 16.85
C THR A 350 -6.30 -14.62 16.17
N GLY A 351 -5.16 -14.23 16.76
CA GLY A 351 -3.83 -14.53 16.24
C GLY A 351 -3.39 -15.96 16.56
N THR A 352 -2.20 -16.30 16.05
CA THR A 352 -1.48 -17.54 16.38
C THR A 352 -0.36 -17.28 17.38
N CYS A 353 0.13 -18.32 18.04
CA CYS A 353 1.28 -18.25 18.94
C CYS A 353 2.50 -17.64 18.24
N GLY A 354 2.75 -17.98 16.97
CA GLY A 354 3.83 -17.41 16.16
C GLY A 354 3.63 -15.92 15.88
N SER A 355 2.44 -15.51 15.43
CA SER A 355 2.15 -14.09 15.17
C SER A 355 2.09 -13.24 16.44
N CYS A 356 1.75 -13.85 17.57
CA CYS A 356 1.73 -13.18 18.88
C CYS A 356 3.08 -13.25 19.60
N HIS A 357 4.13 -13.75 18.94
CA HIS A 357 5.47 -13.96 19.50
C HIS A 357 5.43 -14.65 20.87
N THR A 358 4.77 -15.82 20.93
CA THR A 358 4.55 -16.61 22.17
C THR A 358 3.69 -15.91 23.23
N GLY A 359 2.76 -15.06 22.80
CA GLY A 359 1.83 -14.35 23.68
C GLY A 359 2.41 -13.07 24.30
N ARG A 360 3.46 -12.52 23.68
CA ARG A 360 4.14 -11.28 24.12
C ARG A 360 3.63 -10.06 23.38
N LEU A 361 3.42 -10.17 22.08
CA LEU A 361 3.00 -9.08 21.19
C LEU A 361 1.72 -9.48 20.47
N HIS A 362 0.56 -9.31 21.10
CA HIS A 362 -0.69 -9.77 20.51
C HIS A 362 -1.09 -8.92 19.30
N ILE A 363 -1.65 -9.55 18.27
CA ILE A 363 -2.21 -8.80 17.14
C ILE A 363 -3.38 -7.91 17.59
N SER A 364 -3.65 -6.87 16.80
CA SER A 364 -4.77 -5.96 17.05
C SER A 364 -6.12 -6.69 17.01
N CYS A 365 -7.04 -6.29 17.89
CA CYS A 365 -8.35 -6.93 17.97
C CYS A 365 -9.19 -6.62 16.72
N GLN A 366 -9.57 -7.66 15.98
CA GLN A 366 -10.37 -7.52 14.75
C GLN A 366 -11.89 -7.62 14.98
N GLN A 367 -12.33 -7.76 16.24
CA GLN A 367 -13.76 -7.78 16.58
C GLN A 367 -14.40 -6.40 16.43
N LYS A 368 -15.72 -6.35 16.26
CA LYS A 368 -16.46 -5.08 16.18
C LYS A 368 -16.53 -4.43 17.57
N CYS A 369 -16.34 -3.13 17.63
CA CYS A 369 -16.48 -2.36 18.86
C CYS A 369 -17.95 -2.14 19.19
N GLU A 370 -18.39 -2.53 20.38
CA GLU A 370 -19.77 -2.32 20.87
C GLU A 370 -19.88 -1.20 21.91
N ARG A 371 -18.83 -0.39 22.08
CA ARG A 371 -18.83 0.73 23.04
C ARG A 371 -19.81 1.83 22.61
N SER A 372 -20.53 2.38 23.57
CA SER A 372 -21.33 3.59 23.39
C SER A 372 -20.41 4.82 23.32
N LEU A 373 -20.48 5.55 22.21
CA LEU A 373 -19.78 6.82 22.03
C LEU A 373 -20.38 7.90 22.95
N ILE A 374 -19.67 9.04 23.09
CA ILE A 374 -20.18 10.23 23.82
C ILE A 374 -21.53 10.76 23.30
N CYS A 375 -21.89 10.42 22.06
CA CYS A 375 -23.20 10.75 21.49
C CYS A 375 -24.28 9.67 21.73
N SER A 376 -23.97 8.69 22.60
CA SER A 376 -24.80 7.53 22.94
C SER A 376 -25.10 6.59 21.77
N HIS A 377 -24.38 6.71 20.65
CA HIS A 377 -24.45 5.74 19.56
C HIS A 377 -23.46 4.61 19.78
N VAL A 378 -23.87 3.38 19.48
CA VAL A 378 -22.97 2.23 19.49
C VAL A 378 -21.98 2.36 18.33
N CYS A 379 -20.69 2.24 18.66
CA CYS A 379 -19.61 2.18 17.68
C CYS A 379 -19.84 0.99 16.72
N LYS A 380 -19.35 1.08 15.48
CA LYS A 380 -19.33 -0.05 14.53
C LYS A 380 -17.95 -0.29 13.93
N ALA A 381 -16.94 0.45 14.40
CA ALA A 381 -15.57 0.29 13.96
C ALA A 381 -14.94 -0.98 14.55
N SER A 382 -13.75 -1.33 14.07
CA SER A 382 -12.93 -2.36 14.70
C SER A 382 -12.55 -1.96 16.12
N CYS A 383 -12.52 -2.92 17.04
CA CYS A 383 -12.13 -2.73 18.43
C CYS A 383 -10.66 -2.29 18.57
N ALA A 384 -9.80 -2.61 17.61
CA ALA A 384 -8.42 -2.15 17.55
C ALA A 384 -8.28 -0.64 17.32
N ALA A 385 -9.28 0.01 16.73
CA ALA A 385 -9.23 1.45 16.49
C ALA A 385 -9.77 2.21 17.69
N ASN A 386 -9.19 3.38 17.97
CA ASN A 386 -9.90 4.39 18.75
C ASN A 386 -11.27 4.61 18.10
N CYS A 387 -12.30 4.70 18.93
CA CYS A 387 -13.66 4.84 18.44
C CYS A 387 -13.76 6.10 17.58
N PRO A 388 -14.00 5.98 16.26
CA PRO A 388 -13.99 7.13 15.38
C PRO A 388 -15.19 8.04 15.68
N PRO A 389 -15.13 9.32 15.26
CA PRO A 389 -16.27 10.21 15.35
C PRO A 389 -17.52 9.58 14.74
N CYS A 390 -18.66 9.75 15.39
CA CYS A 390 -19.88 9.09 14.95
C CYS A 390 -20.33 9.57 13.56
N LEU A 391 -20.46 8.65 12.62
CA LEU A 391 -20.91 8.95 11.24
C LEU A 391 -22.44 8.95 11.08
N ARG A 392 -23.20 8.60 12.13
CA ARG A 392 -24.66 8.66 12.08
C ARG A 392 -25.13 10.12 11.94
N ASN A 393 -26.34 10.30 11.43
CA ASN A 393 -26.97 11.62 11.40
C ASN A 393 -27.15 12.15 12.83
N CYS A 394 -26.85 13.44 13.05
CA CYS A 394 -27.02 14.04 14.35
C CYS A 394 -28.50 14.02 14.79
N GLU A 395 -28.74 13.58 16.02
CA GLU A 395 -30.07 13.57 16.63
C GLU A 395 -30.42 14.88 17.34
N ALA A 396 -29.46 15.81 17.45
CA ALA A 396 -29.69 17.12 18.06
C ALA A 396 -30.78 17.89 17.30
N ARG A 397 -31.80 18.31 18.05
CA ARG A 397 -32.92 19.10 17.56
C ARG A 397 -33.44 19.97 18.68
N CYS A 398 -33.85 21.17 18.33
CA CYS A 398 -34.69 22.00 19.18
C CYS A 398 -36.09 22.09 18.56
N ILE A 399 -36.98 22.86 19.18
CA ILE A 399 -38.31 23.11 18.62
C ILE A 399 -38.27 23.99 17.35
N HIS A 400 -37.15 24.68 17.10
CA HIS A 400 -36.96 25.54 15.93
C HIS A 400 -36.34 24.82 14.74
N SER A 401 -35.36 23.93 14.97
CA SER A 401 -34.60 23.29 13.88
C SER A 401 -34.00 21.94 14.28
N ARG A 402 -33.62 21.16 13.25
CA ARG A 402 -32.92 19.88 13.38
C ARG A 402 -31.53 20.00 12.79
N CYS A 403 -30.52 19.46 13.47
CA CYS A 403 -29.16 19.38 12.93
C CYS A 403 -29.11 18.48 11.68
N LYS A 404 -28.51 18.98 10.59
CA LYS A 404 -28.30 18.25 9.32
C LYS A 404 -26.89 17.63 9.18
N LYS A 405 -26.00 17.86 10.15
CA LYS A 405 -24.62 17.39 10.13
C LYS A 405 -24.48 15.94 10.64
N GLN A 406 -23.33 15.32 10.40
CA GLN A 406 -22.98 14.05 11.04
C GLN A 406 -22.76 14.24 12.54
N CYS A 407 -23.07 13.21 13.33
CA CYS A 407 -23.08 13.30 14.79
C CYS A 407 -21.69 13.59 15.38
N GLY A 408 -20.61 13.13 14.73
CA GLY A 408 -19.23 13.44 15.11
C GLY A 408 -18.82 14.89 14.87
N GLN A 409 -19.55 15.64 14.04
CA GLN A 409 -19.24 17.04 13.73
C GLN A 409 -19.80 18.02 14.77
N LEU A 410 -19.21 19.22 14.81
CA LEU A 410 -19.69 20.35 15.61
C LEU A 410 -21.05 20.83 15.09
N CYS A 411 -22.06 20.74 15.97
CA CYS A 411 -23.41 21.23 15.70
C CYS A 411 -23.42 22.77 15.67
N THR A 412 -24.23 23.36 14.80
CA THR A 412 -24.45 24.80 14.79
C THR A 412 -25.43 25.14 15.93
N PRO A 413 -25.07 26.00 16.90
CA PRO A 413 -25.96 26.37 18.00
C PRO A 413 -27.18 27.16 17.48
N CYS A 414 -28.35 26.91 18.07
CA CYS A 414 -29.59 27.60 17.72
C CYS A 414 -29.61 29.01 18.34
N LYS A 415 -29.72 30.04 17.49
CA LYS A 415 -29.73 31.45 17.87
C LYS A 415 -31.14 32.04 18.10
N GLU A 416 -32.17 31.22 18.02
CA GLU A 416 -33.56 31.63 18.29
C GLU A 416 -33.78 31.83 19.81
N PRO A 417 -34.71 32.71 20.22
CA PRO A 417 -35.08 32.86 21.63
C PRO A 417 -35.66 31.56 22.19
N CYS A 418 -35.36 31.24 23.46
CA CYS A 418 -35.86 30.01 24.06
C CYS A 418 -37.40 30.01 24.11
N ALA A 419 -38.03 28.99 23.53
CA ALA A 419 -39.48 28.87 23.50
C ALA A 419 -40.11 28.38 24.81
N TYR A 420 -39.29 28.14 25.83
CA TYR A 420 -39.80 27.87 27.16
C TYR A 420 -40.43 29.16 27.70
N LYS A 421 -41.77 29.25 27.57
CA LYS A 421 -42.64 30.27 28.19
C LYS A 421 -43.90 29.62 28.76
N CYS A 422 -44.29 29.96 29.98
CA CYS A 422 -45.59 29.65 30.56
C CYS A 422 -46.15 30.88 31.28
N LYS A 423 -47.41 30.84 31.73
CA LYS A 423 -48.04 31.97 32.44
C LYS A 423 -47.27 32.41 33.69
N HIS A 424 -46.48 31.51 34.28
CA HIS A 424 -45.78 31.75 35.55
C HIS A 424 -44.30 32.16 35.36
N LEU A 425 -43.69 31.79 34.24
CA LEU A 425 -42.24 31.83 34.07
C LEU A 425 -41.86 31.93 32.57
N GLN A 426 -40.87 32.77 32.22
CA GLN A 426 -40.38 32.97 30.85
C GLN A 426 -38.85 33.00 30.80
N CYS A 427 -38.25 32.30 29.82
CA CYS A 427 -36.81 32.31 29.61
C CYS A 427 -36.41 33.48 28.71
N THR A 428 -35.30 34.16 29.02
CA THR A 428 -34.75 35.27 28.21
C THR A 428 -33.48 34.90 27.43
N ARG A 429 -32.99 33.67 27.62
CA ARG A 429 -31.77 33.13 27.00
C ARG A 429 -32.03 32.57 25.60
N LEU A 430 -30.97 32.39 24.81
CA LEU A 430 -31.03 31.71 23.53
C LEU A 430 -31.34 30.22 23.71
N CYS A 431 -31.94 29.59 22.71
CA CYS A 431 -32.35 28.19 22.76
C CYS A 431 -31.18 27.22 23.05
N SER A 432 -29.95 27.54 22.62
CA SER A 432 -28.75 26.73 22.88
C SER A 432 -28.11 26.97 24.25
N GLU A 433 -28.52 28.02 24.97
CA GLU A 433 -27.97 28.34 26.29
C GLU A 433 -28.75 27.61 27.39
N PRO A 434 -28.11 27.31 28.54
CA PRO A 434 -28.84 26.87 29.72
C PRO A 434 -29.93 27.89 30.07
N CYS A 435 -31.15 27.42 30.27
CA CYS A 435 -32.25 28.31 30.63
C CYS A 435 -31.97 28.96 31.98
N ASN A 436 -32.27 30.26 32.11
CA ASN A 436 -32.11 31.02 33.35
C ASN A 436 -33.30 30.86 34.33
N ARG A 437 -34.10 29.80 34.16
CA ARG A 437 -35.28 29.53 34.98
C ARG A 437 -35.47 28.04 35.22
N GLY A 438 -36.00 27.70 36.39
CA GLY A 438 -36.35 26.33 36.77
C GLY A 438 -37.65 25.80 36.14
N PRO A 439 -37.98 24.53 36.37
CA PRO A 439 -39.21 23.93 35.90
C PRO A 439 -40.45 24.49 36.62
N CYS A 440 -41.58 24.57 35.92
CA CYS A 440 -42.86 24.93 36.55
C CYS A 440 -43.47 23.68 37.21
N ASN A 441 -44.09 23.82 38.38
CA ASN A 441 -44.80 22.74 39.07
C ASN A 441 -46.31 22.99 39.21
N LYS A 442 -46.83 24.06 38.60
CA LYS A 442 -48.27 24.36 38.62
C LYS A 442 -49.04 23.39 37.71
N PRO A 443 -50.27 22.98 38.07
CA PRO A 443 -51.09 22.09 37.25
C PRO A 443 -51.42 22.71 35.88
N CYS A 444 -51.74 21.88 34.90
CA CYS A 444 -52.14 22.33 33.58
C CYS A 444 -53.61 22.75 33.54
N ASP A 445 -53.91 24.00 33.14
CA ASP A 445 -55.28 24.53 33.03
C ASP A 445 -56.09 23.98 31.83
N LYS A 446 -55.53 23.05 31.04
CA LYS A 446 -56.17 22.55 29.81
C LYS A 446 -57.10 21.36 30.09
N LYS A 447 -58.18 21.26 29.33
CA LYS A 447 -59.03 20.06 29.29
C LYS A 447 -58.58 19.10 28.18
N LEU A 448 -58.64 17.80 28.45
CA LEU A 448 -58.37 16.73 27.50
C LEU A 448 -59.56 16.59 26.53
N LYS A 449 -59.37 15.83 25.43
CA LYS A 449 -60.43 15.58 24.44
C LYS A 449 -61.69 14.92 25.03
N CYS A 450 -61.55 14.20 26.15
CA CYS A 450 -62.65 13.60 26.87
C CYS A 450 -63.39 14.56 27.81
N GLY A 451 -63.03 15.85 27.84
CA GLY A 451 -63.66 16.88 28.69
C GLY A 451 -63.10 16.99 30.12
N HIS A 452 -62.33 15.99 30.56
CA HIS A 452 -61.69 15.98 31.89
C HIS A 452 -60.43 16.86 31.96
N ASP A 453 -60.07 17.27 33.17
CA ASP A 453 -58.88 18.10 33.42
C ASP A 453 -57.58 17.33 33.14
N CYS A 454 -56.59 18.05 32.63
CA CYS A 454 -55.28 17.50 32.31
C CYS A 454 -54.50 17.15 33.59
N ILE A 455 -53.99 15.92 33.64
CA ILE A 455 -53.11 15.44 34.73
C ILE A 455 -51.66 15.92 34.61
N GLY A 456 -51.37 16.73 33.59
CA GLY A 456 -50.04 17.26 33.32
C GLY A 456 -49.72 18.55 34.08
N ILE A 457 -48.55 19.08 33.79
CA ILE A 457 -48.02 20.32 34.39
C ILE A 457 -48.01 21.46 33.37
N CYS A 458 -48.12 22.69 33.87
CA CYS A 458 -48.06 23.91 33.08
C CYS A 458 -46.72 24.06 32.34
N GLY A 459 -46.76 24.30 31.02
CA GLY A 459 -45.58 24.49 30.19
C GLY A 459 -45.01 23.22 29.56
N GLU A 460 -45.49 22.04 29.97
CA GLU A 460 -45.12 20.74 29.39
C GLU A 460 -46.16 20.27 28.34
N PRO A 461 -45.77 19.38 27.41
CA PRO A 461 -46.74 18.71 26.54
C PRO A 461 -47.78 17.94 27.36
N CYS A 462 -49.06 18.20 27.12
CA CYS A 462 -50.13 17.53 27.86
C CYS A 462 -50.12 16.02 27.60
N PRO A 463 -50.16 15.18 28.66
CA PRO A 463 -50.38 13.75 28.53
C PRO A 463 -51.69 13.48 27.79
N ARG A 464 -51.72 12.45 26.93
CA ARG A 464 -52.94 12.11 26.17
C ARG A 464 -53.91 11.25 26.98
N GLN A 465 -53.42 10.60 28.03
CA GLN A 465 -54.18 9.73 28.91
C GLN A 465 -54.91 10.55 29.97
N CYS A 466 -56.15 10.18 30.24
CA CYS A 466 -56.98 10.77 31.29
C CYS A 466 -57.02 9.84 32.50
N ARG A 467 -56.90 10.38 33.72
CA ARG A 467 -57.01 9.59 34.97
C ARG A 467 -58.38 8.92 35.15
N ILE A 468 -59.44 9.48 34.56
CA ILE A 468 -60.80 8.91 34.60
C ILE A 468 -60.98 7.89 33.48
N CYS A 469 -60.74 8.28 32.22
CA CYS A 469 -60.98 7.40 31.06
C CYS A 469 -59.94 6.28 30.91
N ASN A 470 -58.74 6.44 31.47
CA ASN A 470 -57.60 5.53 31.33
C ASN A 470 -57.02 5.14 32.69
N LYS A 471 -57.89 4.90 33.68
CA LYS A 471 -57.53 4.63 35.08
C LYS A 471 -56.45 3.54 35.21
N HIS A 472 -56.61 2.39 34.55
CA HIS A 472 -55.63 1.29 34.57
C HIS A 472 -54.25 1.65 34.00
N ALA A 473 -54.16 2.54 33.02
CA ALA A 473 -52.88 2.89 32.38
C ALA A 473 -52.14 4.03 33.12
N VAL A 474 -52.86 4.79 33.95
CA VAL A 474 -52.31 5.92 34.73
C VAL A 474 -51.96 5.48 36.16
N GLN A 475 -52.70 4.52 36.72
CA GLN A 475 -52.45 3.93 38.05
C GLN A 475 -51.54 2.70 38.01
N ASP A 476 -50.92 2.41 36.88
CA ASP A 476 -49.94 1.32 36.73
C ASP A 476 -48.68 1.66 37.53
N ILE A 477 -48.61 1.12 38.76
CA ILE A 477 -47.65 1.46 39.81
C ILE A 477 -46.23 1.10 39.35
N PHE A 478 -45.39 2.10 39.12
CA PHE A 478 -43.99 1.91 38.76
C PHE A 478 -43.03 2.45 39.85
N PHE A 479 -43.46 3.44 40.63
CA PHE A 479 -42.70 4.07 41.72
C PHE A 479 -43.43 4.15 43.07
N GLY A 480 -44.72 3.82 43.13
CA GLY A 480 -45.48 3.69 44.38
C GLY A 480 -46.24 4.94 44.83
N THR A 481 -46.28 6.00 44.01
CA THR A 481 -46.94 7.29 44.32
C THR A 481 -47.94 7.72 43.24
N GLU A 482 -48.17 6.88 42.23
CA GLU A 482 -48.97 7.23 41.04
C GLU A 482 -50.49 7.20 41.26
N ASP A 483 -50.94 6.54 42.31
CA ASP A 483 -52.34 6.41 42.70
C ASP A 483 -52.87 7.63 43.48
N GLU A 484 -51.99 8.48 44.01
CA GLU A 484 -52.38 9.68 44.75
C GLU A 484 -53.22 10.65 43.88
N PRO A 485 -54.30 11.25 44.41
CA PRO A 485 -55.25 12.07 43.63
C PRO A 485 -54.61 13.28 42.97
N ASP A 486 -53.59 13.84 43.61
CA ASP A 486 -52.85 15.03 43.20
C ASP A 486 -51.57 14.70 42.41
N ALA A 487 -51.20 13.43 42.24
CA ALA A 487 -50.06 13.04 41.42
C ALA A 487 -50.17 13.62 39.99
N ARG A 488 -49.05 14.16 39.51
CA ARG A 488 -48.94 14.84 38.21
C ARG A 488 -47.96 14.11 37.33
N PHE A 489 -48.18 14.21 36.02
CA PHE A 489 -47.42 13.41 35.06
C PHE A 489 -46.77 14.24 33.95
N VAL A 490 -45.57 13.84 33.55
CA VAL A 490 -44.86 14.38 32.37
C VAL A 490 -44.97 13.39 31.22
N PHE A 491 -45.30 13.89 30.02
CA PHE A 491 -45.21 13.12 28.79
C PHE A 491 -43.82 13.28 28.17
N LEU A 492 -43.10 12.17 27.98
CA LEU A 492 -41.78 12.16 27.34
C LEU A 492 -41.92 11.99 25.82
N PRO A 493 -41.65 13.02 24.97
CA PRO A 493 -41.86 12.91 23.53
C PRO A 493 -40.94 11.91 22.83
N ASP A 494 -39.84 11.50 23.48
CA ASP A 494 -38.82 10.59 22.97
C ASP A 494 -39.25 9.12 22.97
N CYS A 495 -39.91 8.66 24.03
CA CYS A 495 -40.38 7.29 24.17
C CYS A 495 -41.91 7.18 24.29
N LYS A 496 -42.62 8.32 24.34
CA LYS A 496 -44.08 8.43 24.52
C LYS A 496 -44.60 7.89 25.86
N HIS A 497 -43.71 7.57 26.81
CA HIS A 497 -44.10 7.21 28.17
C HIS A 497 -44.59 8.43 28.94
N ILE A 498 -45.48 8.15 29.89
CA ILE A 498 -45.99 9.11 30.87
C ILE A 498 -45.51 8.62 32.22
N ILE A 499 -44.90 9.53 32.97
CA ILE A 499 -44.25 9.21 34.24
C ILE A 499 -44.61 10.28 35.26
N GLU A 500 -44.80 9.86 36.49
CA GLU A 500 -45.04 10.77 37.62
C GLU A 500 -43.84 11.69 37.84
N VAL A 501 -44.11 12.96 38.12
CA VAL A 501 -43.11 14.04 38.12
C VAL A 501 -42.11 13.89 39.25
N THR A 502 -42.58 13.67 40.48
CA THR A 502 -41.71 13.62 41.67
C THR A 502 -40.75 12.44 41.63
N ALA A 503 -41.22 11.29 41.14
CA ALA A 503 -40.41 10.10 40.94
C ALA A 503 -39.37 10.30 39.82
N LEU A 504 -39.77 10.95 38.72
CA LEU A 504 -38.86 11.23 37.62
C LEU A 504 -37.76 12.23 38.03
N ASP A 505 -38.10 13.26 38.80
CA ASP A 505 -37.13 14.23 39.31
C ASP A 505 -36.09 13.56 40.23
N LYS A 506 -36.55 12.78 41.22
CA LYS A 506 -35.65 12.02 42.10
C LYS A 506 -34.75 11.07 41.32
N PHE A 507 -35.29 10.38 40.32
CA PHE A 507 -34.53 9.47 39.46
C PHE A 507 -33.44 10.21 38.67
N VAL A 508 -33.78 11.37 38.10
CA VAL A 508 -32.83 12.19 37.35
C VAL A 508 -31.76 12.76 38.30
N GLU A 509 -32.13 13.34 39.45
CA GLU A 509 -31.18 13.89 40.42
C GLU A 509 -30.20 12.85 40.95
N ASN A 510 -30.69 11.66 41.32
CA ASN A 510 -29.84 10.55 41.77
C ASN A 510 -28.85 10.06 40.70
N SER A 511 -29.21 10.21 39.41
CA SER A 511 -28.35 9.81 38.30
C SER A 511 -27.15 10.75 38.07
N PHE A 512 -27.18 11.97 38.62
CA PHE A 512 -26.13 12.99 38.42
C PHE A 512 -25.34 13.35 39.70
N ASN A 513 -25.81 12.96 40.89
CA ASN A 513 -25.20 13.31 42.19
C ASN A 513 -24.32 12.22 42.84
N ASN A 514 -23.93 11.18 42.10
CA ASN A 514 -23.13 10.07 42.66
C ASN A 514 -21.61 10.41 42.67
N PRO A 515 -20.92 10.49 43.82
CA PRO A 515 -19.51 10.92 43.89
C PRO A 515 -18.48 9.88 43.39
N ASN A 516 -18.88 8.61 43.30
CA ASN A 516 -17.97 7.48 43.03
C ASN A 516 -17.91 7.01 41.58
N GLU A 517 -18.65 7.63 40.65
CA GLU A 517 -18.53 7.33 39.22
C GLU A 517 -17.84 8.48 38.49
N ASN A 518 -16.74 8.16 37.79
CA ASN A 518 -16.11 9.06 36.81
C ASN A 518 -17.20 9.73 35.96
N VAL A 519 -17.31 11.06 36.05
CA VAL A 519 -18.37 11.91 35.48
C VAL A 519 -18.62 11.58 34.01
N ALA A 520 -19.51 10.63 33.74
CA ALA A 520 -19.85 10.22 32.39
C ALA A 520 -20.87 11.21 31.82
N ILE A 521 -20.49 11.93 30.75
CA ILE A 521 -21.41 12.83 30.02
C ILE A 521 -22.54 11.98 29.42
N ARG A 522 -23.72 11.98 30.05
CA ARG A 522 -24.89 11.18 29.65
C ARG A 522 -26.16 12.02 29.67
N PHE A 523 -27.10 11.70 28.77
CA PHE A 523 -28.44 12.28 28.81
C PHE A 523 -29.26 11.62 29.92
N PRO A 524 -30.25 12.31 30.50
CA PRO A 524 -31.21 11.68 31.40
C PRO A 524 -31.93 10.53 30.69
N GLU A 525 -32.19 9.42 31.37
CA GLU A 525 -32.84 8.25 30.77
C GLU A 525 -34.28 8.07 31.26
N CYS A 526 -35.14 7.54 30.40
CA CYS A 526 -36.47 7.11 30.80
C CYS A 526 -36.38 5.89 31.73
N PRO A 527 -36.93 5.92 32.95
CA PRO A 527 -36.78 4.79 33.88
C PRO A 527 -37.51 3.51 33.43
N ARG A 528 -38.56 3.63 32.59
CA ARG A 528 -39.30 2.48 32.02
C ARG A 528 -38.56 1.77 30.88
N CYS A 529 -37.89 2.51 29.99
CA CYS A 529 -37.31 1.93 28.77
C CYS A 529 -35.85 2.30 28.49
N LYS A 530 -35.20 3.05 29.39
CA LYS A 530 -33.83 3.54 29.29
C LYS A 530 -33.53 4.42 28.06
N GLN A 531 -34.58 4.86 27.34
CA GLN A 531 -34.42 5.79 26.22
C GLN A 531 -33.97 7.16 26.72
N ASN A 532 -32.91 7.71 26.10
CA ASN A 532 -32.41 9.07 26.38
C ASN A 532 -33.49 10.14 26.17
N ILE A 533 -33.69 10.97 27.20
CA ILE A 533 -34.60 12.11 27.24
C ILE A 533 -33.87 13.32 26.65
N ARG A 534 -34.32 13.79 25.49
CA ARG A 534 -33.72 14.93 24.76
C ARG A 534 -34.72 16.06 24.51
N ARG A 535 -36.03 15.80 24.63
CA ARG A 535 -37.10 16.75 24.28
C ARG A 535 -38.02 17.11 25.46
N CYS A 536 -37.62 16.81 26.69
CA CYS A 536 -38.38 17.20 27.87
C CYS A 536 -38.01 18.64 28.27
N THR A 537 -39.01 19.54 28.30
CA THR A 537 -38.76 20.95 28.65
C THR A 537 -38.34 21.12 30.11
N ARG A 538 -38.84 20.26 31.00
CA ARG A 538 -38.46 20.22 32.43
C ARG A 538 -36.96 20.06 32.64
N TYR A 539 -36.31 19.17 31.87
CA TYR A 539 -34.88 18.86 31.99
C TYR A 539 -34.02 19.57 30.94
N MET A 540 -34.57 20.59 30.25
CA MET A 540 -33.84 21.34 29.23
C MET A 540 -32.52 21.96 29.73
N PRO A 541 -32.41 22.47 30.97
CA PRO A 541 -31.12 22.95 31.50
C PRO A 541 -30.03 21.86 31.50
N ILE A 542 -30.36 20.66 31.98
CA ILE A 542 -29.45 19.50 32.02
C ILE A 542 -29.10 19.05 30.60
N ILE A 543 -30.11 18.94 29.72
CA ILE A 543 -29.94 18.54 28.32
C ILE A 543 -29.01 19.52 27.57
N ASN A 544 -29.19 20.83 27.76
CA ASN A 544 -28.34 21.85 27.15
C ASN A 544 -26.91 21.82 27.71
N GLN A 545 -26.74 21.56 29.00
CA GLN A 545 -25.41 21.37 29.62
C GLN A 545 -24.68 20.17 29.01
N VAL A 546 -25.35 19.03 28.89
CA VAL A 546 -24.81 17.81 28.25
C VAL A 546 -24.42 18.08 26.79
N HIS A 547 -25.28 18.78 26.03
CA HIS A 547 -24.96 19.18 24.65
C HIS A 547 -23.71 20.06 24.56
N ASN A 548 -23.53 21.02 25.48
CA ASN A 548 -22.35 21.88 25.53
C ASN A 548 -21.08 21.09 25.88
N LEU A 549 -21.14 20.17 26.84
CA LEU A 549 -20.01 19.28 27.18
C LEU A 549 -19.61 18.41 25.99
N ILE A 550 -20.58 17.83 25.28
CA ILE A 550 -20.33 17.06 24.04
C ILE A 550 -19.67 17.94 22.98
N ALA A 551 -20.10 19.19 22.81
CA ALA A 551 -19.51 20.13 21.86
C ALA A 551 -18.05 20.49 22.22
N GLN A 552 -17.73 20.66 23.50
CA GLN A 552 -16.37 20.90 23.97
C GLN A 552 -15.46 19.70 23.70
N VAL A 553 -15.93 18.47 23.97
CA VAL A 553 -15.17 17.25 23.67
C VAL A 553 -14.93 17.10 22.17
N LYS A 554 -15.95 17.35 21.33
CA LYS A 554 -15.79 17.36 19.87
C LYS A 554 -14.78 18.38 19.39
N LYS A 555 -14.76 19.58 19.99
CA LYS A 555 -13.77 20.62 19.66
C LYS A 555 -12.34 20.20 20.04
N LYS A 556 -12.16 19.49 21.16
CA LYS A 556 -10.87 18.89 21.53
C LYS A 556 -10.44 17.77 20.58
N ILE A 557 -11.37 16.92 20.15
CA ILE A 557 -11.08 15.78 19.24
C ILE A 557 -10.77 16.27 17.81
N LEU A 558 -11.47 17.29 17.31
CA LEU A 558 -11.32 17.78 15.93
C LEU A 558 -10.09 18.67 15.72
N GLY A 559 -9.41 19.08 16.79
CA GLY A 559 -8.26 19.98 16.74
C GLY A 559 -8.62 21.42 16.36
N ASN A 560 -7.92 22.39 16.97
CA ASN A 560 -7.88 23.77 16.49
C ASN A 560 -6.47 23.97 15.91
N GLN A 561 -6.18 23.52 14.70
CA GLN A 561 -4.84 23.70 14.11
C GLN A 561 -4.93 24.18 12.68
N SER A 562 -4.02 25.10 12.32
CA SER A 562 -3.89 25.59 10.96
C SER A 562 -3.15 24.56 10.10
N GLU A 563 -3.41 24.50 8.78
CA GLU A 563 -2.68 23.60 7.86
C GLU A 563 -1.16 23.83 7.88
N LYS A 564 -0.70 25.00 8.32
CA LYS A 564 0.71 25.36 8.40
C LYS A 564 1.43 24.61 9.54
N ASP A 565 0.79 24.48 10.70
CA ASP A 565 1.37 23.80 11.89
C ASP A 565 1.54 22.28 11.67
N ILE A 566 0.64 21.68 10.90
CA ILE A 566 0.62 20.25 10.57
C ILE A 566 1.81 19.90 9.66
N ASN A 567 2.09 20.74 8.66
CA ASN A 567 3.22 20.53 7.75
C ASN A 567 4.59 20.69 8.43
N GLU A 568 4.75 21.64 9.35
CA GLU A 568 6.00 21.80 10.12
C GLU A 568 6.26 20.63 11.06
N ARG A 569 5.22 20.05 11.68
CA ARG A 569 5.35 18.82 12.48
C ARG A 569 5.71 17.62 11.62
N ARG A 570 5.15 17.51 10.41
CA ARG A 570 5.45 16.43 9.45
C ARG A 570 6.94 16.42 9.09
N ILE A 571 7.49 17.56 8.69
CA ILE A 571 8.91 17.66 8.28
C ILE A 571 9.84 17.28 9.45
N ARG A 572 9.57 17.78 10.66
CA ARG A 572 10.36 17.42 11.85
C ARG A 572 10.35 15.93 12.14
N LEU A 573 9.18 15.29 12.11
CA LEU A 573 9.07 13.85 12.36
C LEU A 573 9.83 13.03 11.31
N ILE A 574 9.75 13.39 10.03
CA ILE A 574 10.48 12.71 8.96
C ILE A 574 11.99 12.75 9.22
N ASN A 575 12.53 13.92 9.56
CA ASN A 575 13.95 14.08 9.86
C ASN A 575 14.39 13.24 11.07
N ASP A 576 13.62 13.26 12.16
CA ASP A 576 13.90 12.44 13.35
C ASP A 576 13.89 10.93 13.03
N PHE A 577 12.99 10.49 12.14
CA PHE A 577 12.92 9.10 11.69
C PHE A 577 14.13 8.69 10.85
N GLU A 578 14.60 9.57 9.96
CA GLU A 578 15.80 9.33 9.16
C GLU A 578 17.06 9.22 10.03
N GLN A 579 17.19 10.12 11.01
CA GLN A 579 18.27 10.09 12.00
C GLN A 579 18.24 8.80 12.83
N THR A 580 17.10 8.48 13.46
CA THR A 580 16.95 7.27 14.30
C THR A 580 17.15 5.99 13.48
N GLY A 581 16.62 5.95 12.25
CA GLY A 581 16.77 4.80 11.37
C GLY A 581 18.20 4.57 10.86
N SER A 582 19.06 5.60 10.90
CA SER A 582 20.48 5.48 10.55
C SER A 582 21.30 4.77 11.64
N ASN A 583 20.83 4.80 12.89
CA ASN A 583 21.48 4.14 14.02
C ASN A 583 21.14 2.63 14.11
N LEU A 584 19.98 2.23 13.56
CA LEU A 584 19.41 0.88 13.65
C LEU A 584 19.82 -0.07 12.49
N LYS A 585 21.05 0.02 11.98
CA LYS A 585 21.51 -0.73 10.78
C LYS A 585 21.43 -2.26 10.90
N GLU A 586 21.47 -2.80 12.12
CA GLU A 586 21.45 -4.24 12.41
C GLU A 586 20.03 -4.84 12.46
N ILE A 587 19.01 -3.98 12.51
CA ILE A 587 17.62 -4.41 12.55
C ILE A 587 17.07 -4.44 11.12
N ASP A 588 16.42 -5.54 10.76
CA ASP A 588 15.78 -5.71 9.45
C ASP A 588 14.55 -4.80 9.35
N LEU A 589 14.79 -3.60 8.85
CA LEU A 589 13.78 -2.59 8.54
C LEU A 589 13.14 -2.85 7.16
N GLY A 590 13.13 -4.07 6.62
CA GLY A 590 12.70 -4.38 5.24
C GLY A 590 11.31 -3.88 4.80
N GLN A 591 10.45 -3.47 5.72
CA GLN A 591 9.16 -2.81 5.42
C GLN A 591 9.20 -1.27 5.37
N LYS A 592 10.36 -0.64 5.64
CA LYS A 592 10.61 0.80 5.65
C LYS A 592 10.14 1.44 4.34
N LYS A 593 10.62 0.98 3.19
CA LYS A 593 10.30 1.57 1.87
C LYS A 593 8.79 1.73 1.64
N ASN A 594 8.01 0.66 1.75
CA ASN A 594 6.57 0.71 1.48
C ASN A 594 5.76 1.57 2.46
N PHE A 595 6.22 1.70 3.72
CA PHE A 595 5.59 2.58 4.71
C PHE A 595 5.90 4.05 4.39
N PHE A 596 7.17 4.37 4.12
CA PHE A 596 7.62 5.71 3.78
C PHE A 596 7.10 6.19 2.41
N ASP A 597 7.06 5.34 1.39
CA ASP A 597 6.54 5.69 0.05
C ASP A 597 5.07 6.14 0.09
N LYS A 598 4.26 5.54 0.99
CA LYS A 598 2.87 5.98 1.24
C LYS A 598 2.78 7.31 2.02
N LEU A 599 3.81 7.65 2.79
CA LEU A 599 3.92 8.85 3.60
C LEU A 599 4.53 10.05 2.85
N TYR A 600 5.28 9.82 1.77
CA TYR A 600 5.79 10.89 0.91
C TYR A 600 4.82 11.30 -0.20
N ASP A 601 3.68 10.60 -0.36
CA ASP A 601 2.66 10.98 -1.34
C ASP A 601 2.05 12.35 -0.98
N PRO A 602 2.27 13.40 -1.80
CA PRO A 602 1.74 14.73 -1.54
C PRO A 602 0.22 14.81 -1.71
N ASN A 603 -0.43 13.81 -2.30
CA ASN A 603 -1.88 13.74 -2.46
C ASN A 603 -2.60 13.16 -1.23
N ASN A 604 -1.87 12.61 -0.25
CA ASN A 604 -2.44 12.14 1.01
C ASN A 604 -2.60 13.32 1.98
N LEU A 605 -3.84 13.76 2.18
CA LEU A 605 -4.21 14.66 3.30
C LEU A 605 -3.93 13.94 4.62
N PHE A 606 -2.88 14.33 5.34
CA PHE A 606 -2.55 13.79 6.65
C PHE A 606 -3.59 14.24 7.68
N THR A 607 -4.36 13.29 8.20
CA THR A 607 -5.15 13.50 9.42
C THR A 607 -4.24 13.47 10.65
N ASP A 608 -4.54 14.24 11.70
CA ASP A 608 -3.81 14.24 12.99
C ASP A 608 -3.47 12.84 13.51
N ASP A 609 -4.35 11.86 13.28
CA ASP A 609 -4.15 10.46 13.66
C ASP A 609 -2.83 9.87 13.11
N ILE A 610 -2.46 10.18 11.87
CA ILE A 610 -1.24 9.64 11.24
C ILE A 610 0.01 10.23 11.90
N LEU A 611 -0.01 11.52 12.26
CA LEU A 611 1.10 12.16 12.96
C LEU A 611 1.28 11.58 14.37
N ILE A 612 0.18 11.26 15.06
CA ILE A 612 0.24 10.59 16.37
C ILE A 612 0.85 9.20 16.24
N LEU A 613 0.42 8.42 15.25
CA LEU A 613 1.00 7.11 14.97
C LEU A 613 2.50 7.21 14.70
N MET A 614 2.92 8.16 13.86
CA MET A 614 4.33 8.42 13.57
C MET A 614 5.11 8.75 14.84
N ASN A 615 4.63 9.67 15.67
CA ASN A 615 5.29 10.02 16.91
C ASN A 615 5.43 8.81 17.85
N ASN A 616 4.40 7.96 17.96
CA ASN A 616 4.45 6.76 18.79
C ASN A 616 5.48 5.75 18.28
N ILE A 617 5.50 5.47 16.96
CA ILE A 617 6.53 4.59 16.37
C ILE A 617 7.93 5.16 16.64
N LEU A 618 8.13 6.47 16.46
CA LEU A 618 9.42 7.12 16.70
C LEU A 618 9.89 6.97 18.15
N LEU A 619 8.98 7.17 19.12
CA LEU A 619 9.29 6.98 20.54
C LEU A 619 9.75 5.55 20.85
N PHE A 620 9.06 4.53 20.30
CA PHE A 620 9.49 3.15 20.46
C PHE A 620 10.83 2.87 19.78
N LEU A 621 11.09 3.42 18.60
CA LEU A 621 12.39 3.27 17.93
C LEU A 621 13.51 3.93 18.72
N LYS A 622 13.29 5.12 19.30
CA LYS A 622 14.26 5.79 20.19
C LYS A 622 14.54 4.95 21.45
N ALA A 623 13.51 4.31 22.01
CA ALA A 623 13.68 3.39 23.14
C ALA A 623 14.50 2.14 22.77
N ILE A 624 14.25 1.58 21.57
CA ILE A 624 15.03 0.44 21.03
C ILE A 624 16.48 0.85 20.77
N ASP A 625 16.73 2.01 20.16
CA ASP A 625 18.08 2.53 19.89
C ASP A 625 18.87 2.66 21.20
N LYS A 626 18.26 3.24 22.24
CA LYS A 626 18.87 3.32 23.56
C LYS A 626 19.22 1.95 24.14
N LEU A 627 18.32 0.97 24.05
CA LEU A 627 18.59 -0.39 24.55
C LEU A 627 19.71 -1.08 23.78
N LEU A 628 19.81 -0.88 22.47
CA LEU A 628 20.91 -1.41 21.66
C LEU A 628 22.25 -0.80 22.07
N ILE A 629 22.29 0.52 22.28
CA ILE A 629 23.50 1.22 22.74
C ILE A 629 23.92 0.69 24.11
N ASP A 630 22.98 0.57 25.06
CA ASP A 630 23.25 0.05 26.40
C ASP A 630 23.76 -1.41 26.35
N ALA A 631 23.11 -2.26 25.55
CA ALA A 631 23.51 -3.65 25.37
C ALA A 631 24.90 -3.81 24.75
N ARG A 632 25.25 -3.00 23.73
CA ARG A 632 26.58 -3.03 23.09
C ARG A 632 27.71 -2.65 24.05
N LYS A 633 27.45 -1.72 24.98
CA LYS A 633 28.43 -1.31 25.99
C LYS A 633 28.66 -2.38 27.05
N GLN A 634 27.65 -3.18 27.36
CA GLN A 634 27.64 -4.07 28.53
C GLN A 634 27.83 -5.54 28.19
N LEU A 635 27.62 -5.98 26.93
CA LEU A 635 27.57 -7.39 26.56
C LEU A 635 28.55 -7.76 25.42
N PRO A 636 29.18 -8.95 25.47
CA PRO A 636 29.94 -9.51 24.36
C PRO A 636 29.08 -9.78 23.11
N ILE A 637 29.69 -9.64 21.93
CA ILE A 637 29.05 -9.79 20.60
C ILE A 637 28.27 -11.12 20.46
N ASN A 638 28.79 -12.23 20.98
CA ASN A 638 28.17 -13.56 20.83
C ASN A 638 26.85 -13.72 21.60
N ILE A 639 26.64 -12.98 22.70
CA ILE A 639 25.40 -13.03 23.50
C ILE A 639 24.33 -12.11 22.89
N PHE A 640 24.78 -11.05 22.21
CA PHE A 640 23.94 -9.98 21.68
C PHE A 640 22.97 -10.46 20.57
N GLU A 641 23.44 -11.29 19.64
CA GLU A 641 22.62 -11.69 18.47
C GLU A 641 21.39 -12.52 18.85
N ASP A 642 21.53 -13.58 19.65
CA ASP A 642 20.42 -14.52 19.90
C ASP A 642 19.43 -14.03 20.97
N LEU A 643 19.92 -13.36 22.02
CA LEU A 643 19.10 -12.96 23.17
C LEU A 643 18.39 -11.60 22.99
N ILE A 644 18.98 -10.70 22.20
CA ILE A 644 18.54 -9.29 22.14
C ILE A 644 18.09 -8.93 20.72
N SER A 645 18.88 -9.24 19.69
CA SER A 645 18.56 -8.80 18.33
C SER A 645 17.24 -9.40 17.81
N LEU A 646 16.97 -10.68 18.10
CA LEU A 646 15.76 -11.36 17.62
C LEU A 646 14.47 -10.80 18.27
N PRO A 647 14.38 -10.62 19.61
CA PRO A 647 13.24 -9.94 20.22
C PRO A 647 13.03 -8.51 19.71
N LEU A 648 14.09 -7.72 19.55
CA LEU A 648 13.97 -6.35 19.04
C LEU A 648 13.49 -6.33 17.58
N ASN A 649 14.01 -7.22 16.73
CA ASN A 649 13.52 -7.39 15.36
C ASN A 649 12.03 -7.76 15.31
N ASN A 650 11.54 -8.57 16.27
CA ASN A 650 10.12 -8.89 16.37
C ASN A 650 9.27 -7.66 16.71
N ILE A 651 9.72 -6.81 17.65
CA ILE A 651 9.04 -5.53 17.98
C ILE A 651 9.02 -4.63 16.74
N VAL A 652 10.14 -4.46 16.05
CA VAL A 652 10.21 -3.61 14.86
C VAL A 652 9.29 -4.12 13.75
N LYS A 653 9.30 -5.43 13.47
CA LYS A 653 8.35 -6.03 12.52
C LYS A 653 6.89 -5.78 12.94
N TYR A 654 6.60 -5.89 14.22
CA TYR A 654 5.27 -5.64 14.77
C TYR A 654 4.84 -4.16 14.62
N LEU A 655 5.74 -3.19 14.85
CA LEU A 655 5.48 -1.76 14.65
C LEU A 655 5.10 -1.43 13.20
N PHE A 656 5.75 -2.06 12.22
CA PHE A 656 5.55 -1.76 10.79
C PHE A 656 4.54 -2.66 10.07
N ALA A 657 4.15 -3.80 10.65
CA ALA A 657 3.19 -4.74 10.04
C ALA A 657 1.74 -4.21 9.94
N HIS A 658 1.48 -2.98 10.39
CA HIS A 658 0.14 -2.43 10.62
C HIS A 658 -0.20 -1.14 9.84
N PRO A 659 0.11 -1.02 8.52
CA PRO A 659 -0.14 0.21 7.74
C PRO A 659 -1.64 0.49 7.45
N GLN A 660 -2.56 -0.31 7.96
CA GLN A 660 -4.01 -0.12 7.76
C GLN A 660 -4.70 0.63 8.92
N TYR A 661 -4.01 0.78 10.06
CA TYR A 661 -4.58 1.38 11.27
C TYR A 661 -4.08 2.81 11.44
N ARG A 662 -4.99 3.70 11.84
CA ARG A 662 -4.68 5.13 12.05
C ARG A 662 -3.98 5.41 13.40
N ASN A 663 -3.95 4.47 14.34
CA ASN A 663 -3.24 4.58 15.64
C ASN A 663 -3.04 3.20 16.28
N PHE A 664 -2.11 3.07 17.24
CA PHE A 664 -1.96 1.87 18.07
C PHE A 664 -3.08 1.79 19.13
N ALA A 665 -3.62 0.59 19.36
CA ALA A 665 -4.48 0.37 20.52
C ALA A 665 -3.66 0.39 21.81
N GLU A 666 -4.27 0.80 22.92
CA GLU A 666 -3.65 0.80 24.26
C GLU A 666 -3.02 -0.55 24.63
N GLN A 667 -3.68 -1.65 24.27
CA GLN A 667 -3.14 -2.99 24.48
C GLN A 667 -1.80 -3.20 23.74
N GLN A 668 -1.66 -2.69 22.52
CA GLN A 668 -0.44 -2.88 21.73
C GLN A 668 0.72 -2.09 22.33
N ILE A 669 0.45 -0.86 22.77
CA ILE A 669 1.41 -0.02 23.51
C ILE A 669 1.90 -0.78 24.75
N ASN A 670 0.95 -1.28 25.55
CA ASN A 670 1.22 -2.02 26.78
C ASN A 670 2.00 -3.33 26.55
N ASP A 671 1.74 -4.03 25.44
CA ASP A 671 2.46 -5.25 25.07
C ASP A 671 3.91 -4.92 24.62
N ILE A 672 4.10 -3.84 23.86
CA ILE A 672 5.45 -3.36 23.44
C ILE A 672 6.26 -2.91 24.65
N GLU A 673 5.69 -2.10 25.54
CA GLU A 673 6.36 -1.61 26.75
C GLU A 673 6.77 -2.77 27.67
N ALA A 674 5.88 -3.74 27.89
CA ALA A 674 6.19 -4.92 28.68
C ALA A 674 7.36 -5.73 28.07
N GLU A 675 7.40 -5.86 26.75
CA GLU A 675 8.49 -6.57 26.07
C GLU A 675 9.81 -5.80 26.13
N LEU A 676 9.80 -4.46 26.00
CA LEU A 676 10.99 -3.62 26.19
C LEU A 676 11.53 -3.71 27.62
N ILE A 677 10.65 -3.70 28.63
CA ILE A 677 11.02 -3.90 30.04
C ILE A 677 11.67 -5.29 30.22
N ARG A 678 11.06 -6.33 29.67
CA ARG A 678 11.59 -7.70 29.73
C ARG A 678 12.99 -7.81 29.10
N ILE A 679 13.20 -7.19 27.93
CA ILE A 679 14.52 -7.16 27.26
C ILE A 679 15.54 -6.41 28.11
N ARG A 680 15.16 -5.27 28.70
CA ARG A 680 16.03 -4.53 29.63
C ARG A 680 16.44 -5.37 30.85
N ARG A 681 15.50 -6.16 31.39
CA ARG A 681 15.77 -7.10 32.49
C ARG A 681 16.69 -8.25 32.07
N LEU A 682 16.56 -8.76 30.83
CA LEU A 682 17.51 -9.74 30.29
C LEU A 682 18.93 -9.18 30.19
N ILE A 683 19.09 -7.95 29.66
CA ILE A 683 20.39 -7.28 29.61
C ILE A 683 20.99 -7.21 31.01
N TYR A 684 20.20 -6.76 32.01
CA TYR A 684 20.65 -6.70 33.40
C TYR A 684 21.12 -8.05 33.95
N ILE A 685 20.37 -9.14 33.72
CA ILE A 685 20.78 -10.49 34.17
C ILE A 685 22.12 -10.86 33.55
N GLU A 686 22.26 -10.72 32.23
CA GLU A 686 23.49 -11.11 31.53
C GLU A 686 24.69 -10.27 31.99
N THR A 687 24.51 -8.96 32.18
CA THR A 687 25.54 -8.07 32.71
C THR A 687 25.95 -8.46 34.15
N LEU A 688 24.99 -8.78 35.01
CA LEU A 688 25.25 -9.25 36.37
C LEU A 688 26.02 -10.58 36.38
N VAL A 689 25.62 -11.54 35.55
CA VAL A 689 26.31 -12.84 35.44
C VAL A 689 27.74 -12.64 34.93
N LEU A 690 27.97 -11.71 34.01
CA LEU A 690 29.31 -11.38 33.51
C LEU A 690 30.16 -10.68 34.58
N SER A 691 29.61 -9.73 35.33
CA SER A 691 30.35 -9.03 36.39
C SER A 691 30.78 -9.99 37.49
N ILE A 692 29.91 -10.91 37.90
CA ILE A 692 30.23 -11.96 38.88
C ILE A 692 31.39 -12.85 38.39
N LYS A 693 31.35 -13.26 37.11
CA LYS A 693 32.42 -14.07 36.49
C LYS A 693 33.75 -13.32 36.38
N GLN A 694 33.73 -12.01 36.13
CA GLN A 694 34.94 -11.20 36.03
C GLN A 694 35.59 -10.92 37.40
N GLN A 695 34.80 -10.84 38.47
CA GLN A 695 35.30 -10.62 39.83
C GLN A 695 35.89 -11.89 40.47
N SER A 696 35.74 -13.06 39.85
CA SER A 696 35.92 -14.34 40.53
C SER A 696 36.68 -15.37 39.68
N SER A 697 37.96 -15.58 39.97
CA SER A 697 38.63 -16.85 39.63
C SER A 697 38.31 -17.96 40.65
N THR A 698 37.70 -17.65 41.80
CA THR A 698 37.51 -18.59 42.94
C THR A 698 36.26 -18.37 43.83
N ARG A 699 35.32 -17.46 43.51
CA ARG A 699 34.07 -17.32 44.27
C ARG A 699 32.94 -18.06 43.60
N ASP A 700 32.53 -19.18 44.18
CA ASP A 700 31.29 -19.85 43.82
C ASP A 700 30.09 -19.02 44.31
N LEU A 701 29.07 -18.90 43.46
CA LEU A 701 27.78 -18.31 43.86
C LEU A 701 27.18 -19.14 44.98
N LYS A 702 26.65 -18.49 46.02
CA LYS A 702 25.88 -19.22 47.03
C LYS A 702 24.61 -19.79 46.39
N SER A 703 24.10 -20.91 46.92
CA SER A 703 22.91 -21.59 46.38
C SER A 703 21.71 -20.64 46.24
N ASP A 704 21.50 -19.77 47.22
CA ASP A 704 20.44 -18.77 47.25
C ASP A 704 20.61 -17.65 46.20
N GLU A 705 21.85 -17.25 45.92
CA GLU A 705 22.18 -16.29 44.85
C GLU A 705 21.93 -16.91 43.47
N GLN A 706 22.35 -18.16 43.25
CA GLN A 706 22.12 -18.90 42.01
C GLN A 706 20.63 -19.16 41.77
N GLU A 707 19.89 -19.59 42.80
CA GLU A 707 18.44 -19.77 42.74
C GLU A 707 17.71 -18.47 42.38
N SER A 708 18.18 -17.34 42.91
CA SER A 708 17.63 -16.02 42.58
C SER A 708 17.85 -15.66 41.10
N ILE A 709 19.06 -15.93 40.57
CA ILE A 709 19.39 -15.72 39.16
C ILE A 709 18.56 -16.65 38.26
N ASP A 710 18.43 -17.93 38.60
CA ASP A 710 17.67 -18.91 37.83
C ASP A 710 16.18 -18.54 37.78
N LEU A 711 15.63 -18.04 38.90
CA LEU A 711 14.26 -17.55 38.95
C LEU A 711 14.08 -16.28 38.11
N MET A 712 15.04 -15.35 38.12
CA MET A 712 15.03 -14.18 37.23
C MET A 712 15.07 -14.58 35.76
N GLN A 713 15.89 -15.58 35.39
CA GLN A 713 15.92 -16.13 34.04
C GLN A 713 14.61 -16.81 33.65
N TYR A 714 14.00 -17.58 34.56
CA TYR A 714 12.70 -18.21 34.33
C TYR A 714 11.61 -17.16 34.06
N LEU A 715 11.53 -16.12 34.90
CA LEU A 715 10.55 -15.03 34.76
C LEU A 715 10.67 -14.28 33.42
N THR A 716 11.88 -14.14 32.90
CA THR A 716 12.17 -13.41 31.65
C THR A 716 12.10 -14.29 30.40
N LYS A 717 12.26 -15.62 30.53
CA LYS A 717 12.23 -16.58 29.40
C LYS A 717 10.89 -17.29 29.22
N LYS A 718 10.01 -17.31 30.23
CA LYS A 718 8.68 -17.93 30.13
C LYS A 718 7.86 -17.39 28.94
N THR A 719 6.91 -18.20 28.49
CA THR A 719 5.94 -17.80 27.46
C THR A 719 4.90 -16.84 28.04
N GLY A 720 4.37 -15.96 27.21
CA GLY A 720 3.38 -14.95 27.60
C GLY A 720 4.00 -13.61 27.99
N ARG A 721 3.12 -12.65 28.31
CA ARG A 721 3.49 -11.28 28.66
C ARG A 721 4.23 -11.21 30.00
N PHE A 722 5.25 -10.36 30.07
CA PHE A 722 5.91 -9.99 31.33
C PHE A 722 4.99 -9.04 32.12
N THR A 723 4.39 -9.55 33.19
CA THR A 723 3.35 -8.83 33.94
C THR A 723 3.94 -7.90 35.01
N GLU A 724 3.12 -6.98 35.55
CA GLU A 724 3.53 -6.16 36.69
C GLU A 724 3.94 -7.00 37.91
N PHE A 725 3.27 -8.14 38.13
CA PHE A 725 3.63 -9.07 39.20
C PHE A 725 5.03 -9.68 38.97
N ASP A 726 5.35 -10.05 37.73
CA ASP A 726 6.68 -10.55 37.37
C ASP A 726 7.74 -9.48 37.57
N GLN A 727 7.43 -8.23 37.22
CA GLN A 727 8.32 -7.10 37.44
C GLN A 727 8.57 -6.86 38.93
N GLN A 728 7.53 -6.83 39.77
CA GLN A 728 7.68 -6.66 41.22
C GLN A 728 8.52 -7.79 41.84
N LYS A 729 8.26 -9.03 41.41
CA LYS A 729 9.03 -10.19 41.85
C LYS A 729 10.48 -10.09 41.40
N PHE A 730 10.74 -9.72 40.15
CA PHE A 730 12.09 -9.49 39.63
C PHE A 730 12.82 -8.41 40.43
N ASP A 731 12.19 -7.26 40.68
CA ASP A 731 12.77 -6.15 41.42
C ASP A 731 13.08 -6.54 42.88
N SER A 732 12.27 -7.41 43.48
CA SER A 732 12.57 -7.96 44.82
C SER A 732 13.80 -8.87 44.83
N LEU A 733 14.05 -9.63 43.75
CA LEU A 733 15.23 -10.47 43.60
C LEU A 733 16.47 -9.63 43.32
N VAL A 734 16.34 -8.58 42.50
CA VAL A 734 17.42 -7.59 42.30
C VAL A 734 17.87 -7.01 43.63
N LYS A 735 16.95 -6.56 44.48
CA LYS A 735 17.27 -6.03 45.81
C LYS A 735 18.06 -7.01 46.68
N LYS A 736 17.77 -8.31 46.58
CA LYS A 736 18.53 -9.35 47.30
C LYS A 736 19.95 -9.55 46.77
N LEU A 737 20.22 -9.13 45.53
CA LEU A 737 21.50 -9.29 44.85
C LEU A 737 22.27 -7.97 44.74
N GLU A 738 21.77 -6.87 45.31
CA GLU A 738 22.40 -5.54 45.22
C GLU A 738 23.83 -5.53 45.80
N HIS A 739 24.11 -6.36 46.82
CA HIS A 739 25.44 -6.52 47.43
C HIS A 739 26.50 -7.14 46.51
N LEU A 740 26.09 -7.74 45.40
CA LEU A 740 27.00 -8.31 44.40
C LEU A 740 27.53 -7.27 43.41
N ASN A 741 27.01 -6.04 43.46
CA ASN A 741 27.25 -5.00 42.45
C ASN A 741 28.26 -3.95 42.93
N ASN A 742 29.43 -4.41 43.41
CA ASN A 742 30.50 -3.53 43.89
C ASN A 742 31.42 -3.08 42.75
N LEU A 743 31.81 -1.80 42.77
CA LEU A 743 32.89 -1.27 41.92
C LEU A 743 34.23 -1.90 42.33
N PRO A 744 35.09 -2.34 41.38
CA PRO A 744 36.36 -2.96 41.71
C PRO A 744 37.24 -1.98 42.51
N GLY A 745 37.55 -2.34 43.76
CA GLY A 745 38.53 -1.65 44.61
C GLY A 745 38.01 -0.58 45.58
N LEU A 746 36.71 -0.23 45.56
CA LEU A 746 36.18 0.89 46.39
C LEU A 746 35.19 0.48 47.48
N GLY A 747 34.62 -0.72 47.45
CA GLY A 747 33.65 -1.16 48.45
C GLY A 747 32.31 -0.39 48.48
N ILE A 748 32.06 0.49 47.52
CA ILE A 748 30.79 1.24 47.37
C ILE A 748 29.97 0.74 46.17
N THR A 749 28.65 0.81 46.31
CA THR A 749 27.67 0.51 45.27
C THR A 749 27.49 1.69 44.32
N GLU A 750 26.99 1.42 43.10
CA GLU A 750 26.70 2.46 42.12
C GLU A 750 25.67 3.50 42.61
N ARG A 751 24.73 3.10 43.48
CA ARG A 751 23.79 4.05 44.11
C ARG A 751 24.50 5.00 45.08
N GLU A 752 25.44 4.49 45.88
CA GLU A 752 26.24 5.31 46.79
C GLU A 752 27.13 6.28 46.01
N ARG A 753 27.74 5.83 44.90
CA ARG A 753 28.50 6.70 43.99
C ARG A 753 27.65 7.88 43.51
N VAL A 754 26.46 7.61 42.97
CA VAL A 754 25.55 8.67 42.47
C VAL A 754 25.10 9.61 43.60
N ALA A 755 24.82 9.10 44.79
CA ALA A 755 24.44 9.91 45.95
C ALA A 755 25.58 10.82 46.42
N ILE A 756 26.83 10.32 46.43
CA ILE A 756 28.02 11.09 46.82
C ILE A 756 28.28 12.23 45.82
N ILE A 757 28.20 11.97 44.51
CA ILE A 757 28.37 13.02 43.48
C ILE A 757 27.30 14.10 43.63
N ALA A 758 26.04 13.68 43.81
CA ALA A 758 24.92 14.61 43.96
C ALA A 758 25.04 15.47 45.23
N ALA A 759 25.55 14.92 46.33
CA ALA A 759 25.76 15.63 47.58
C ALA A 759 26.91 16.66 47.49
N LEU A 760 27.99 16.34 46.76
CA LEU A 760 29.14 17.22 46.61
C LEU A 760 28.93 18.32 45.55
N ASN A 761 28.08 18.07 44.55
CA ASN A 761 27.67 19.04 43.52
C ASN A 761 28.84 19.76 42.83
N LEU A 762 29.89 18.99 42.49
CA LEU A 762 31.08 19.48 41.79
C LEU A 762 31.00 19.20 40.29
N SER A 763 31.73 19.98 39.49
CA SER A 763 31.99 19.66 38.08
C SER A 763 32.82 18.37 37.95
N LYS A 764 32.84 17.78 36.75
CA LYS A 764 33.65 16.60 36.45
C LYS A 764 35.14 16.90 36.50
N GLY A 765 35.96 15.92 36.90
CA GLY A 765 37.43 16.00 36.94
C GLY A 765 38.03 16.39 38.28
N HIS A 766 37.26 16.32 39.37
CA HIS A 766 37.68 16.75 40.72
C HIS A 766 38.16 15.60 41.63
N TRP A 767 38.06 14.35 41.16
CA TRP A 767 38.36 13.15 41.94
C TRP A 767 39.77 12.63 41.66
N TYR A 768 40.45 12.22 42.72
CA TYR A 768 41.83 11.76 42.70
C TYR A 768 42.00 10.53 43.60
N VAL A 769 43.11 9.81 43.46
CA VAL A 769 43.49 8.69 44.32
C VAL A 769 44.89 8.89 44.87
N CYS A 770 45.07 8.50 46.13
CA CYS A 770 46.38 8.45 46.77
C CYS A 770 47.24 7.30 46.21
N PRO A 771 48.54 7.21 46.55
CA PRO A 771 49.44 6.17 46.03
C PRO A 771 48.99 4.73 46.35
N LYS A 772 48.17 4.55 47.40
CA LYS A 772 47.60 3.26 47.81
C LYS A 772 46.17 3.03 47.31
N GLY A 773 45.63 3.92 46.47
CA GLY A 773 44.35 3.74 45.78
C GLY A 773 43.11 4.27 46.50
N HIS A 774 43.24 4.96 47.64
CA HIS A 774 42.09 5.56 48.34
C HIS A 774 41.63 6.86 47.63
N PRO A 775 40.35 6.99 47.28
CA PRO A 775 39.83 8.15 46.57
C PRO A 775 39.70 9.36 47.49
N TYR A 776 39.99 10.54 46.96
CA TYR A 776 39.74 11.81 47.61
C TYR A 776 39.33 12.86 46.55
N VAL A 777 38.80 13.99 47.00
CA VAL A 777 38.29 15.05 46.12
C VAL A 777 39.00 16.38 46.38
N ILE A 778 39.28 17.13 45.32
CA ILE A 778 39.77 18.51 45.40
C ILE A 778 38.61 19.42 44.98
N THR A 779 38.14 20.26 45.89
CA THR A 779 36.85 20.95 45.74
C THR A 779 36.94 22.22 44.88
N GLU A 780 37.45 23.32 45.44
CA GLU A 780 37.26 24.71 44.95
C GLU A 780 37.38 24.89 43.44
N CYS A 781 38.59 24.74 42.91
CA CYS A 781 38.86 24.86 41.47
C CYS A 781 39.18 23.51 40.81
N GLY A 782 39.27 22.43 41.58
CA GLY A 782 39.73 21.12 41.11
C GLY A 782 41.24 20.99 40.91
N GLY A 783 42.01 22.07 41.03
CA GLY A 783 43.48 22.04 40.96
C GLY A 783 44.13 21.92 42.35
N ALA A 784 45.20 21.15 42.47
CA ALA A 784 45.88 20.91 43.74
C ALA A 784 46.68 22.12 44.22
N ASN A 785 46.23 22.79 45.28
CA ASN A 785 46.90 23.97 45.86
C ASN A 785 47.26 23.85 47.35
N GLN A 786 46.95 22.69 47.94
CA GLN A 786 47.32 22.34 49.31
C GLN A 786 47.76 20.85 49.36
N GLU A 787 48.81 20.57 50.14
CA GLU A 787 49.18 19.20 50.51
C GLU A 787 48.50 18.80 51.84
N SER A 788 48.05 17.55 51.91
CA SER A 788 47.44 16.93 53.08
C SER A 788 47.88 15.47 53.20
N VAL A 789 47.34 14.73 54.17
CA VAL A 789 47.57 13.30 54.36
C VAL A 789 46.29 12.50 54.17
N CYS A 790 46.40 11.35 53.51
CA CYS A 790 45.29 10.44 53.32
C CYS A 790 44.83 9.90 54.69
N PRO A 791 43.55 10.07 55.07
CA PRO A 791 43.06 9.65 56.38
C PRO A 791 43.06 8.13 56.56
N GLU A 792 43.04 7.36 55.47
CA GLU A 792 43.01 5.90 55.51
C GLU A 792 44.39 5.26 55.60
N CYS A 793 45.39 5.84 54.93
CA CYS A 793 46.70 5.20 54.78
C CYS A 793 47.92 6.06 55.10
N GLY A 794 47.72 7.33 55.48
CA GLY A 794 48.76 8.26 55.93
C GLY A 794 49.67 8.82 54.84
N GLU A 795 49.49 8.42 53.58
CA GLU A 795 50.30 8.91 52.45
C GLU A 795 49.99 10.37 52.12
N LYS A 796 50.97 11.10 51.57
CA LYS A 796 50.75 12.49 51.13
C LYS A 796 49.80 12.57 49.94
N ILE A 797 48.81 13.45 50.03
CA ILE A 797 47.81 13.72 48.99
C ILE A 797 47.72 15.21 48.67
N GLY A 798 47.23 15.56 47.48
CA GLY A 798 47.12 16.96 47.03
C GLY A 798 48.35 17.44 46.26
N GLY A 799 48.79 18.68 46.50
CA GLY A 799 49.87 19.34 45.74
C GLY A 799 49.86 20.87 45.89
N GLN A 800 50.66 21.60 45.12
CA GLN A 800 50.78 23.07 45.22
C GLN A 800 50.77 23.71 43.83
N ASN A 801 50.36 24.98 43.73
CA ASN A 801 50.35 25.75 42.47
C ASN A 801 49.57 25.07 41.32
N HIS A 802 48.44 24.44 41.66
CA HIS A 802 47.62 23.62 40.75
C HIS A 802 48.34 22.39 40.17
N GLN A 803 49.53 22.04 40.68
CA GLN A 803 50.25 20.81 40.32
C GLN A 803 50.02 19.74 41.37
N LEU A 804 49.46 18.61 40.93
CA LEU A 804 49.26 17.43 41.76
C LEU A 804 50.61 16.77 42.08
N LEU A 805 50.77 16.25 43.29
CA LEU A 805 51.91 15.39 43.64
C LEU A 805 52.01 14.23 42.64
N SER A 806 53.22 13.95 42.16
CA SER A 806 53.47 12.92 41.12
C SER A 806 53.05 11.51 41.53
N THR A 807 52.90 11.26 42.84
CA THR A 807 52.47 10.00 43.42
C THR A 807 50.94 9.84 43.51
N ASN A 808 50.18 10.90 43.21
CA ASN A 808 48.73 10.92 43.20
C ASN A 808 48.23 10.87 41.75
N HIS A 809 47.06 10.29 41.52
CA HIS A 809 46.53 10.11 40.16
C HIS A 809 45.08 10.58 40.08
N HIS A 810 44.66 11.04 38.90
CA HIS A 810 43.27 11.38 38.62
C HIS A 810 42.37 10.13 38.65
N PHE A 811 41.17 10.25 39.22
CA PHE A 811 40.25 9.14 39.46
C PHE A 811 38.87 9.36 38.83
N GLY A 812 38.83 9.20 37.51
CA GLY A 812 37.62 9.41 36.70
C GLY A 812 36.50 8.39 36.88
N LEU A 813 36.72 7.29 37.62
CA LEU A 813 35.69 6.27 37.88
C LEU A 813 34.55 6.79 38.76
N MET A 814 34.78 7.86 39.55
CA MET A 814 33.74 8.45 40.39
C MET A 814 32.74 9.30 39.61
N ASP A 815 33.17 10.08 38.62
CA ASP A 815 32.35 11.08 37.95
C ASP A 815 32.33 10.96 36.41
N ASP A 816 32.90 9.87 35.89
CA ASP A 816 33.04 9.57 34.47
C ASP A 816 33.83 10.65 33.72
N SER A 817 34.85 11.24 34.37
CA SER A 817 35.78 12.19 33.76
C SER A 817 36.99 11.47 33.15
N GLN A 818 37.42 11.90 31.97
CA GLN A 818 38.62 11.35 31.34
C GLN A 818 39.90 12.04 31.83
N TYR A 819 39.78 13.30 32.25
CA TYR A 819 40.90 14.14 32.64
C TYR A 819 40.54 14.96 33.88
N ALA A 820 41.56 15.38 34.63
CA ALA A 820 41.42 16.30 35.74
C ALA A 820 40.96 17.69 35.25
N ALA A 821 40.20 18.41 36.08
CA ALA A 821 39.59 19.69 35.74
C ALA A 821 40.58 20.78 35.26
N TRP A 822 41.87 20.69 35.64
CA TRP A 822 42.95 21.64 35.27
C TRP A 822 44.02 21.05 34.34
N SER A 823 43.73 19.94 33.66
CA SER A 823 44.65 19.38 32.65
C SER A 823 44.69 20.24 31.37
N GLU A 824 45.83 20.27 30.68
CA GLU A 824 45.94 20.94 29.36
C GLU A 824 44.91 20.37 28.36
N GLU A 825 44.61 19.08 28.49
CA GLU A 825 43.64 18.35 27.68
C GLU A 825 42.18 18.77 27.94
N ALA A 826 41.81 19.16 29.17
CA ALA A 826 40.46 19.65 29.50
C ALA A 826 40.19 21.05 28.91
N ASN A 827 41.22 21.88 28.75
CA ASN A 827 41.11 23.24 28.23
C ASN A 827 40.91 23.32 26.70
N LEU A 828 41.15 22.23 25.96
CA LEU A 828 40.98 22.18 24.49
C LEU A 828 39.52 21.92 24.04
N ASN A 829 38.63 21.47 24.93
CA ASN A 829 37.27 21.03 24.58
C ASN A 829 36.14 22.04 24.87
N ILE A 830 36.46 23.31 25.20
CA ILE A 830 35.47 24.37 25.44
C ILE A 830 35.36 25.29 24.21
N VAL A 831 35.05 24.75 23.05
CA VAL A 831 34.43 25.53 21.94
C VAL A 831 33.45 24.62 21.22
N LEU A 832 32.16 24.77 21.51
CA LEU A 832 31.08 24.93 20.51
C LEU A 832 29.74 25.17 21.25
N PRO A 833 29.06 26.31 21.02
CA PRO A 833 27.77 26.62 21.60
C PRO A 833 26.61 25.97 20.82
N ASN A 834 25.58 25.59 21.57
CA ASN A 834 24.24 25.16 21.19
C ASN A 834 23.76 25.54 19.77
N VAL A 835 23.41 24.52 18.97
CA VAL A 835 22.39 24.58 17.91
C VAL A 835 21.51 23.35 18.01
#